data_AF-A0A1J5FBY2-F1
#
_entry.id   AF-A0A1J5FBY2-F1
#
_cell.length_a   1.000
_cell.length_b   1.000
_cell.length_c   1.000
_cell.angle_alpha   90.00
_cell.angle_beta   90.00
_cell.angle_gamma   90.00
#
_symmetry.space_group_name_H-M   'P 1'
#
loop_
_entity.id
_entity.type
_entity.pdbx_description
1 polymer ?
#
loop_
_entity_poly.entity_id
_entity_poly.type
_entity_poly.pdbx_seq_one_letter_code
_entity_poly.pdbx_strand_id
1 'polypeptide(L)'
;MNFINRYIFPFFLLSICFLFFWANYSNSTFLTGWDNLHPEFNFGLNLKRSIFAVWQEYQGLGLLGGMAHASDLIHVLQAYILSLVFPINMVRYIWTFLMLFVGSLGIYFFLKKIFFFTDQNANLKSFLGALFYLLNLSTIQTFYAPFEPFSAHFAALPWLLLSSFNFLNNPKKKNILFLAVILLLSTPHAYVPTLFVVYLLIIFIYIGIKYFLVENKRKLLSVSTKLLGIITLVNGFWLFPFIYFTLMHSSVNINSKINQMATQTVFSQNKEFGNLTNVIQLKGFWFQNIDPNMNGDFSYMLLPLRNYYSNSFVIAVGFLFFALILFGLFWAVKTRDKSKYPFIVLFIFVFTMLATNTPPFSWIDIIFRKLPLINQAFRFPFTKFSILASFMYAIFFAYGISILIDLSKKFLHSLTKHIFTAVAVFLLVVYAFPVFTGNLFYSKARIEIPNEYFQVFNYFKTQDKNSRIANFPQHTFWGWNYYRWGYGGSGFLWYGIEQPILDRAFDVWSHESEQYYFELSDALYSKNVQSLKNVFDKYQIEFLLVDKNVIYPPAPKSLFFPETEALLTNIPGVTKVKSFGDIDIYRTNSSNRMQKFIYFAKNVNSYTAQRWTNRDVFYQNLGTYIASDNTTTSYPFSSLFSKKTEAENGVKITEGENDYKLSTTLPPRQKDINLKIPSYPTTQHVIPVQILLQKSQDGVLFLQAKILTPNIYSSSKKIWGQSIQVPLFLLPKPNVLDLKININGGTQVRIPSVAKDDPLVTTFFSLNQDNYVTVSDSQNLSQTYVLKQNLLLDIIKEEALIILPASKQQTTLEILFPKITDSFLSFETDDFSSQNVKSCDNFRQGKYSHKILSEGKSHALQLTSQNSTLCMDFYLPNLIHNEGYVVFAQSKTTKGRGLHFWILNEDEKIAPLDTYIAGAKTFQNHNFVLAPMEPNGKGYSLHFENISIGKDLTENIIKRVAVFNLPYDFVTEIQINDKLGSPSKSEQSSIQFSTNHPNESLYNIDIHSAVEPNTTVVLSQSYDVGWKAYTIQNSELRIKNWLNTKLPFFFGKQLEHVKINNWENGWVIDSSVNQKSPARNASQRDAGGSIIIIYLPQYLEYFGFILLAVGTCYLIFSPKRNKSSNP
;
A
#
# COMPACT_ATOMS: atom_id res chain seq x y z
N MET A 1 30.46 -49.44 -0.22
CA MET A 1 29.07 -49.95 -0.38
C MET A 1 28.08 -49.45 0.67
N ASN A 2 28.33 -49.56 1.98
CA ASN A 2 27.35 -49.15 3.02
C ASN A 2 26.99 -47.65 3.04
N PHE A 3 27.93 -46.76 2.71
CA PHE A 3 27.66 -45.31 2.61
C PHE A 3 26.73 -44.99 1.43
N ILE A 4 27.03 -45.54 0.25
CA ILE A 4 26.26 -45.34 -0.99
C ILE A 4 24.81 -45.84 -0.80
N ASN A 5 24.62 -47.06 -0.28
CA ASN A 5 23.29 -47.61 -0.03
C ASN A 5 22.46 -46.79 0.98
N ARG A 6 23.11 -46.10 1.91
CA ARG A 6 22.44 -45.27 2.92
C ARG A 6 21.95 -43.92 2.38
N TYR A 7 22.65 -43.38 1.38
CA TYR A 7 22.41 -42.02 0.86
C TYR A 7 21.95 -41.99 -0.60
N ILE A 8 21.68 -43.13 -1.21
CA ILE A 8 21.26 -43.24 -2.62
C ILE A 8 20.05 -42.36 -2.97
N PHE A 9 18.99 -42.38 -2.15
CA PHE A 9 17.79 -41.57 -2.41
C PHE A 9 18.03 -40.05 -2.25
N PRO A 10 18.73 -39.57 -1.20
CA PRO A 10 19.22 -38.19 -1.16
C PRO A 10 20.04 -37.78 -2.40
N PHE A 11 20.93 -38.65 -2.90
CA PHE A 11 21.69 -38.37 -4.13
C PHE A 11 20.79 -38.28 -5.38
N PHE A 12 19.75 -39.11 -5.48
CA PHE A 12 18.76 -38.99 -6.56
C PHE A 12 17.99 -37.66 -6.49
N LEU A 13 17.55 -37.24 -5.31
CA LEU A 13 16.90 -35.93 -5.13
C LEU A 13 17.85 -34.78 -5.54
N LEU A 14 19.12 -34.85 -5.11
CA LEU A 14 20.14 -33.88 -5.50
C LEU A 14 20.33 -33.84 -7.03
N SER A 15 20.36 -35.00 -7.68
CA SER A 15 20.52 -35.11 -9.14
C SER A 15 19.34 -34.47 -9.88
N ILE A 16 18.10 -34.66 -9.40
CA ILE A 16 16.91 -34.01 -9.99
C ILE A 16 16.97 -32.50 -9.79
N CYS A 17 17.34 -32.02 -8.59
CA CYS A 17 17.52 -30.58 -8.35
C CYS A 17 18.63 -29.98 -9.23
N PHE A 18 19.70 -30.73 -9.49
CA PHE A 18 20.75 -30.31 -10.41
C PHE A 18 20.25 -30.23 -11.86
N LEU A 19 19.44 -31.20 -12.31
CA LEU A 19 18.78 -31.12 -13.62
C LEU A 19 17.84 -29.91 -13.71
N PHE A 20 17.14 -29.56 -12.64
CA PHE A 20 16.32 -28.35 -12.60
C PHE A 20 17.16 -27.09 -12.68
N PHE A 21 18.26 -27.02 -11.94
CA PHE A 21 19.21 -25.92 -12.03
C PHE A 21 19.69 -25.76 -13.48
N TRP A 22 20.17 -26.85 -14.09
CA TRP A 22 20.66 -26.86 -15.47
C TRP A 22 19.60 -26.37 -16.47
N ALA A 23 18.34 -26.84 -16.34
CA ALA A 23 17.27 -26.49 -17.27
C ALA A 23 16.75 -25.05 -17.10
N ASN A 24 16.88 -24.44 -15.92
CA ASN A 24 16.22 -23.17 -15.58
C ASN A 24 17.19 -22.00 -15.35
N TYR A 25 18.49 -22.26 -15.20
CA TYR A 25 19.51 -21.24 -15.12
C TYR A 25 19.68 -20.52 -16.47
N SER A 26 19.87 -19.20 -16.42
CA SER A 26 20.16 -18.39 -17.60
C SER A 26 21.43 -17.60 -17.36
N ASN A 27 22.42 -17.76 -18.24
CA ASN A 27 23.73 -17.13 -18.10
C ASN A 27 23.60 -15.60 -18.07
N SER A 28 24.47 -14.91 -17.33
CA SER A 28 24.51 -13.45 -17.19
C SER A 28 23.26 -12.76 -16.60
N THR A 29 22.21 -13.50 -16.25
CA THR A 29 21.00 -12.95 -15.62
C THR A 29 21.04 -13.00 -14.09
N PHE A 30 20.30 -12.10 -13.45
CA PHE A 30 19.87 -12.21 -12.05
C PHE A 30 18.51 -12.91 -11.99
N LEU A 31 18.29 -13.67 -10.90
CA LEU A 31 16.96 -14.16 -10.56
C LEU A 31 16.26 -13.11 -9.70
N THR A 32 15.37 -12.31 -10.30
CA THR A 32 14.66 -11.23 -9.64
C THR A 32 13.15 -11.48 -9.71
N GLY A 33 12.58 -11.94 -8.61
CA GLY A 33 11.14 -12.07 -8.46
C GLY A 33 10.40 -10.73 -8.42
N TRP A 34 9.09 -10.82 -8.63
CA TRP A 34 8.09 -9.76 -8.43
C TRP A 34 8.26 -9.05 -7.08
N ASP A 35 8.34 -9.85 -6.02
CA ASP A 35 8.89 -9.45 -4.73
C ASP A 35 10.27 -10.06 -4.59
N ASN A 36 11.19 -9.32 -3.96
CA ASN A 36 12.57 -9.74 -3.87
C ASN A 36 13.26 -9.19 -2.63
N LEU A 37 14.28 -9.91 -2.17
CA LEU A 37 15.30 -9.45 -1.24
C LEU A 37 16.67 -9.61 -1.93
N HIS A 38 17.33 -8.50 -2.27
CA HIS A 38 18.63 -8.50 -2.97
C HIS A 38 19.80 -8.08 -2.05
N PRO A 39 20.14 -8.86 -1.00
CA PRO A 39 21.25 -8.49 -0.11
C PRO A 39 22.58 -8.37 -0.84
N GLU A 40 22.73 -9.03 -1.99
CA GLU A 40 23.94 -9.06 -2.77
C GLU A 40 24.33 -7.71 -3.38
N PHE A 41 23.38 -6.79 -3.58
CA PHE A 41 23.71 -5.44 -4.08
C PHE A 41 24.53 -4.63 -3.06
N ASN A 42 24.36 -4.92 -1.76
CA ASN A 42 25.20 -4.38 -0.69
C ASN A 42 25.02 -5.19 0.61
N PHE A 43 25.86 -6.22 0.83
CA PHE A 43 25.72 -7.08 2.01
C PHE A 43 25.89 -6.34 3.34
N GLY A 44 26.82 -5.38 3.42
CA GLY A 44 27.07 -4.62 4.65
C GLY A 44 25.86 -3.77 5.06
N LEU A 45 25.25 -3.09 4.09
CA LEU A 45 24.04 -2.30 4.30
C LEU A 45 22.85 -3.18 4.73
N ASN A 46 22.61 -4.29 4.03
CA ASN A 46 21.47 -5.16 4.34
C ASN A 46 21.65 -5.89 5.67
N LEU A 47 22.88 -6.26 6.04
CA LEU A 47 23.19 -6.79 7.37
C LEU A 47 22.87 -5.77 8.48
N LYS A 48 23.25 -4.49 8.30
CA LYS A 48 22.93 -3.41 9.24
C LYS A 48 21.41 -3.29 9.42
N ARG A 49 20.65 -3.30 8.32
CA ARG A 49 19.18 -3.22 8.34
C ARG A 49 18.49 -4.41 9.00
N SER A 50 19.09 -5.61 8.95
CA SER A 50 18.57 -6.78 9.67
C SER A 50 18.92 -6.78 11.17
N ILE A 51 19.89 -5.98 11.62
CA ILE A 51 20.29 -5.87 13.04
C ILE A 51 19.58 -4.70 13.74
N PHE A 52 19.27 -3.64 13.00
CA PHE A 52 18.51 -2.48 13.45
C PHE A 52 17.20 -2.40 12.66
N ALA A 53 16.36 -3.41 12.85
CA ALA A 53 15.27 -3.70 11.92
C ALA A 53 13.93 -3.08 12.31
N VAL A 54 13.80 -2.53 13.52
CA VAL A 54 12.50 -2.05 14.02
C VAL A 54 12.08 -0.77 13.30
N TRP A 55 12.96 0.24 13.26
CA TRP A 55 12.73 1.45 12.48
C TRP A 55 13.44 1.35 11.13
N GLN A 56 12.67 1.37 10.03
CA GLN A 56 13.20 1.29 8.67
C GLN A 56 13.37 2.70 8.09
N GLU A 57 14.45 3.38 8.47
CA GLU A 57 14.74 4.76 8.05
C GLU A 57 14.79 4.93 6.51
N TYR A 58 15.24 3.90 5.79
CA TYR A 58 15.36 3.95 4.32
C TYR A 58 14.04 3.81 3.55
N GLN A 59 12.97 3.38 4.21
CA GLN A 59 11.67 3.16 3.57
C GLN A 59 10.83 4.43 3.65
N GLY A 60 10.71 5.14 2.53
CA GLY A 60 9.90 6.36 2.46
C GLY A 60 10.45 7.44 3.39
N LEU A 61 9.56 7.98 4.22
CA LEU A 61 9.88 8.99 5.23
C LEU A 61 10.42 8.38 6.55
N GLY A 62 10.76 7.09 6.53
CA GLY A 62 11.04 6.28 7.73
C GLY A 62 9.74 5.71 8.30
N LEU A 63 9.74 4.44 8.71
CA LEU A 63 8.53 3.81 9.25
C LEU A 63 8.85 2.66 10.22
N LEU A 64 7.87 2.32 11.07
CA LEU A 64 7.91 1.08 11.85
C LEU A 64 7.71 -0.12 10.94
N GLY A 65 8.70 -1.02 10.88
CA GLY A 65 8.69 -2.18 9.98
C GLY A 65 7.45 -3.06 10.14
N GLY A 66 6.60 -3.09 9.12
CA GLY A 66 5.39 -3.94 9.11
C GLY A 66 5.65 -5.41 8.73
N MET A 67 6.80 -5.68 8.10
CA MET A 67 7.36 -7.00 7.90
C MET A 67 8.43 -7.30 8.96
N ALA A 68 8.72 -8.57 9.21
CA ALA A 68 9.74 -8.95 10.19
C ALA A 68 11.16 -8.87 9.61
N HIS A 69 11.62 -7.66 9.26
CA HIS A 69 12.91 -7.40 8.61
C HIS A 69 14.10 -8.06 9.32
N ALA A 70 14.09 -8.10 10.66
CA ALA A 70 15.13 -8.74 11.46
C ALA A 70 15.32 -10.24 11.11
N SER A 71 14.22 -10.94 10.79
CA SER A 71 14.25 -12.37 10.53
C SER A 71 15.03 -12.77 9.27
N ASP A 72 15.27 -11.81 8.36
CA ASP A 72 16.07 -11.98 7.15
C ASP A 72 17.58 -12.08 7.41
N LEU A 73 18.04 -11.75 8.62
CA LEU A 73 19.45 -11.79 9.02
C LEU A 73 20.19 -13.04 8.55
N ILE A 74 19.55 -14.21 8.73
CA ILE A 74 20.15 -15.49 8.37
C ILE A 74 20.23 -15.70 6.85
N HIS A 75 19.29 -15.18 6.08
CA HIS A 75 19.33 -15.23 4.62
C HIS A 75 20.45 -14.32 4.09
N VAL A 76 20.60 -13.10 4.62
CA VAL A 76 21.72 -12.20 4.28
C VAL A 76 23.07 -12.90 4.50
N LEU A 77 23.24 -13.57 5.63
CA LEU A 77 24.47 -14.32 5.95
C LEU A 77 24.68 -15.52 5.01
N GLN A 78 23.62 -16.26 4.68
CA GLN A 78 23.68 -17.38 3.73
C GLN A 78 24.09 -16.90 2.33
N ALA A 79 23.46 -15.83 1.84
CA ALA A 79 23.77 -15.23 0.55
C ALA A 79 25.20 -14.69 0.50
N TYR A 80 25.67 -14.04 1.59
CA TYR A 80 27.05 -13.58 1.71
C TYR A 80 28.05 -14.74 1.60
N ILE A 81 27.82 -15.84 2.32
CA ILE A 81 28.69 -17.04 2.24
C ILE A 81 28.73 -17.60 0.81
N LEU A 82 27.58 -17.66 0.12
CA LEU A 82 27.52 -18.11 -1.27
C LEU A 82 28.28 -17.16 -2.21
N SER A 83 28.26 -15.86 -1.96
CA SER A 83 28.99 -14.86 -2.76
C SER A 83 30.51 -14.99 -2.70
N LEU A 84 31.05 -15.69 -1.70
CA LEU A 84 32.49 -15.99 -1.62
C LEU A 84 32.95 -17.03 -2.66
N VAL A 85 32.00 -17.81 -3.20
CA VAL A 85 32.29 -18.92 -4.12
C VAL A 85 31.70 -18.65 -5.52
N PHE A 86 30.53 -18.02 -5.58
CA PHE A 86 29.77 -17.81 -6.81
C PHE A 86 29.72 -16.32 -7.19
N PRO A 87 29.65 -15.99 -8.49
CA PRO A 87 29.44 -14.60 -8.91
C PRO A 87 28.07 -14.10 -8.44
N ILE A 88 27.99 -12.78 -8.25
CA ILE A 88 26.85 -12.11 -7.61
C ILE A 88 25.49 -12.46 -8.23
N ASN A 89 25.43 -12.56 -9.56
CA ASN A 89 24.23 -12.89 -10.32
C ASN A 89 23.77 -14.35 -10.15
N MET A 90 24.66 -15.26 -9.74
CA MET A 90 24.34 -16.66 -9.46
C MET A 90 23.90 -16.92 -8.03
N VAL A 91 24.26 -16.05 -7.08
CA VAL A 91 24.02 -16.27 -5.64
C VAL A 91 22.56 -16.63 -5.36
N ARG A 92 21.64 -15.85 -5.92
CA ARG A 92 20.20 -16.04 -5.69
C ARG A 92 19.66 -17.31 -6.34
N TYR A 93 20.09 -17.65 -7.56
CA TYR A 93 19.77 -18.94 -8.18
C TYR A 93 20.21 -20.11 -7.28
N ILE A 94 21.47 -20.11 -6.86
CA ILE A 94 22.03 -21.19 -6.03
C ILE A 94 21.28 -21.30 -4.71
N TRP A 95 20.98 -20.17 -4.06
CA TRP A 95 20.21 -20.18 -2.82
C TRP A 95 18.79 -20.73 -3.01
N THR A 96 18.07 -20.31 -4.07
CA THR A 96 16.72 -20.80 -4.36
C THR A 96 16.70 -22.30 -4.65
N PHE A 97 17.64 -22.83 -5.43
CA PHE A 97 17.75 -24.27 -5.65
C PHE A 97 18.21 -25.05 -4.42
N LEU A 98 19.04 -24.44 -3.57
CA LEU A 98 19.39 -25.01 -2.27
C LEU A 98 18.14 -25.15 -1.39
N MET A 99 17.25 -24.15 -1.35
CA MET A 99 15.98 -24.24 -0.63
C MET A 99 15.08 -25.36 -1.18
N LEU A 100 15.01 -25.51 -2.51
CA LEU A 100 14.28 -26.59 -3.15
C LEU A 100 14.83 -27.98 -2.72
N PHE A 101 16.15 -28.15 -2.77
CA PHE A 101 16.80 -29.40 -2.34
C PHE A 101 16.62 -29.68 -0.85
N VAL A 102 16.86 -28.68 0.01
CA VAL A 102 16.76 -28.80 1.47
C VAL A 102 15.33 -29.14 1.89
N GLY A 103 14.30 -28.56 1.25
CA GLY A 103 12.91 -28.90 1.50
C GLY A 103 12.57 -30.34 1.15
N SER A 104 12.94 -30.80 -0.05
CA SER A 104 12.77 -32.19 -0.48
C SER A 104 13.51 -33.18 0.42
N LEU A 105 14.70 -32.82 0.88
CA LEU A 105 15.46 -33.63 1.83
C LEU A 105 14.80 -33.65 3.23
N GLY A 106 14.22 -32.53 3.64
CA GLY A 106 13.50 -32.39 4.90
C GLY A 106 12.28 -33.30 4.98
N ILE A 107 11.45 -33.32 3.94
CA ILE A 107 10.28 -34.23 3.90
C ILE A 107 10.72 -35.70 3.86
N TYR A 108 11.81 -36.03 3.15
CA TYR A 108 12.37 -37.38 3.16
C TYR A 108 12.72 -37.83 4.60
N PHE A 109 13.47 -37.01 5.35
CA PHE A 109 13.83 -37.35 6.72
C PHE A 109 12.66 -37.28 7.69
N PHE A 110 11.71 -36.37 7.48
CA PHE A 110 10.46 -36.30 8.22
C PHE A 110 9.69 -37.62 8.11
N LEU A 111 9.39 -38.05 6.88
CA LEU A 111 8.67 -39.28 6.61
C LEU A 111 9.41 -40.49 7.19
N LYS A 112 10.72 -40.56 7.02
CA LYS A 112 11.53 -41.70 7.49
C LYS A 112 11.54 -41.82 9.01
N LYS A 113 11.69 -40.71 9.74
CA LYS A 113 11.91 -40.71 11.20
C LYS A 113 10.64 -40.56 12.02
N ILE A 114 9.59 -39.94 11.46
CA ILE A 114 8.34 -39.66 12.19
C ILE A 114 7.21 -40.57 11.72
N PHE A 115 6.99 -40.68 10.40
CA PHE A 115 5.81 -41.36 9.87
C PHE A 115 6.02 -42.86 9.62
N PHE A 116 7.16 -43.24 9.04
CA PHE A 116 7.54 -44.62 8.69
C PHE A 116 8.61 -45.20 9.63
N PHE A 117 8.69 -44.72 10.87
CA PHE A 117 9.79 -45.04 11.79
C PHE A 117 9.95 -46.53 12.12
N THR A 118 8.89 -47.34 11.96
CA THR A 118 8.89 -48.79 12.17
C THR A 118 9.05 -49.61 10.87
N ASP A 119 9.09 -48.97 9.70
CA ASP A 119 9.02 -49.65 8.41
C ASP A 119 10.40 -50.00 7.86
N GLN A 120 10.61 -51.27 7.49
CA GLN A 120 11.88 -51.73 6.90
C GLN A 120 12.18 -51.09 5.54
N ASN A 121 11.15 -50.71 4.76
CA ASN A 121 11.28 -50.03 3.47
C ASN A 121 11.14 -48.50 3.58
N ALA A 122 11.28 -47.93 4.79
CA ALA A 122 11.08 -46.50 5.03
C ALA A 122 11.85 -45.61 4.03
N ASN A 123 13.06 -45.97 3.64
CA ASN A 123 13.86 -45.19 2.68
C ASN A 123 13.12 -44.98 1.33
N LEU A 124 12.59 -46.04 0.72
CA LEU A 124 11.90 -45.94 -0.56
C LEU A 124 10.56 -45.20 -0.42
N LYS A 125 9.79 -45.50 0.63
CA LYS A 125 8.50 -44.85 0.90
C LYS A 125 8.68 -43.35 1.10
N SER A 126 9.69 -42.96 1.89
CA SER A 126 10.05 -41.56 2.10
C SER A 126 10.58 -40.88 0.84
N PHE A 127 11.31 -41.59 -0.02
CA PHE A 127 11.77 -41.06 -1.30
C PHE A 127 10.59 -40.71 -2.23
N LEU A 128 9.60 -41.59 -2.35
CA LEU A 128 8.41 -41.33 -3.17
C LEU A 128 7.60 -40.12 -2.68
N GLY A 129 7.47 -39.96 -1.35
CA GLY A 129 6.85 -38.77 -0.76
C GLY A 129 7.65 -37.50 -1.02
N ALA A 130 8.98 -37.56 -0.88
CA ALA A 130 9.86 -36.43 -1.17
C ALA A 130 9.84 -36.02 -2.66
N LEU A 131 9.76 -37.01 -3.55
CA LEU A 131 9.64 -36.77 -4.98
C LEU A 131 8.29 -36.14 -5.33
N PHE A 132 7.18 -36.58 -4.71
CA PHE A 132 5.89 -35.91 -4.86
C PHE A 132 5.92 -34.48 -4.33
N TYR A 133 6.56 -34.23 -3.19
CA TYR A 133 6.71 -32.87 -2.64
C TYR A 133 7.50 -31.95 -3.59
N LEU A 134 8.53 -32.49 -4.27
CA LEU A 134 9.32 -31.77 -5.27
C LEU A 134 8.55 -31.51 -6.57
N LEU A 135 7.77 -32.49 -7.05
CA LEU A 135 7.19 -32.52 -8.40
C LEU A 135 5.69 -32.23 -8.45
N ASN A 136 5.11 -31.57 -7.45
CA ASN A 136 3.70 -31.17 -7.50
C ASN A 136 3.51 -29.70 -7.87
N LEU A 137 2.27 -29.38 -8.26
CA LEU A 137 1.92 -28.07 -8.81
C LEU A 137 2.02 -26.92 -7.79
N SER A 138 1.88 -27.19 -6.48
CA SER A 138 2.08 -26.17 -5.44
C SER A 138 3.53 -25.71 -5.40
N THR A 139 4.48 -26.66 -5.47
CA THR A 139 5.92 -26.37 -5.53
C THR A 139 6.26 -25.56 -6.77
N ILE A 140 5.76 -25.97 -7.94
CA ILE A 140 5.99 -25.21 -9.19
C ILE A 140 5.51 -23.77 -9.05
N GLN A 141 4.29 -23.54 -8.54
CA GLN A 141 3.76 -22.18 -8.35
C GLN A 141 4.52 -21.36 -7.32
N THR A 142 5.03 -22.00 -6.25
CA THR A 142 5.81 -21.31 -5.20
C THR A 142 7.14 -20.79 -5.75
N PHE A 143 7.78 -21.54 -6.66
CA PHE A 143 9.04 -21.15 -7.26
C PHE A 143 8.89 -20.35 -8.56
N TYR A 144 7.69 -20.27 -9.16
CA TYR A 144 7.49 -19.56 -10.43
C TYR A 144 7.73 -18.05 -10.35
N ALA A 145 7.18 -17.37 -9.34
CA ALA A 145 7.61 -16.03 -8.94
C ALA A 145 8.39 -16.15 -7.63
N PRO A 146 9.71 -16.37 -7.69
CA PRO A 146 10.49 -16.69 -6.51
C PRO A 146 10.52 -15.48 -5.56
N PHE A 147 10.10 -15.71 -4.32
CA PHE A 147 10.26 -14.78 -3.21
C PHE A 147 10.85 -15.53 -2.02
N GLU A 148 11.89 -14.98 -1.41
CA GLU A 148 12.76 -15.64 -0.44
C GLU A 148 11.99 -16.25 0.72
N PRO A 149 11.03 -15.57 1.36
CA PRO A 149 10.35 -16.11 2.54
C PRO A 149 9.52 -17.37 2.22
N PHE A 150 8.93 -17.46 1.03
CA PHE A 150 8.18 -18.64 0.61
C PHE A 150 9.10 -19.80 0.21
N SER A 151 10.22 -19.50 -0.45
CA SER A 151 11.27 -20.50 -0.75
C SER A 151 11.88 -21.06 0.53
N ALA A 152 12.21 -20.19 1.49
CA ALA A 152 12.67 -20.56 2.81
C ALA A 152 11.60 -21.35 3.59
N HIS A 153 10.31 -21.00 3.47
CA HIS A 153 9.24 -21.76 4.13
C HIS A 153 9.09 -23.18 3.57
N PHE A 154 9.16 -23.34 2.24
CA PHE A 154 9.20 -24.66 1.59
C PHE A 154 10.35 -25.51 2.12
N ALA A 155 11.55 -24.91 2.24
CA ALA A 155 12.71 -25.59 2.79
C ALA A 155 12.52 -25.93 4.28
N ALA A 156 12.09 -24.95 5.08
CA ALA A 156 12.10 -25.02 6.54
C ALA A 156 10.97 -25.87 7.12
N LEU A 157 9.75 -25.85 6.55
CA LEU A 157 8.58 -26.47 7.16
C LEU A 157 8.78 -27.96 7.50
N PRO A 158 9.30 -28.83 6.60
CA PRO A 158 9.54 -30.22 6.93
C PRO A 158 10.56 -30.41 8.07
N TRP A 159 11.61 -29.58 8.11
CA TRP A 159 12.64 -29.64 9.15
C TRP A 159 12.13 -29.14 10.50
N LEU A 160 11.36 -28.04 10.51
CA LEU A 160 10.72 -27.50 11.70
C LEU A 160 9.79 -28.53 12.34
N LEU A 161 8.94 -29.19 11.54
CA LEU A 161 8.07 -30.25 12.04
C LEU A 161 8.85 -31.48 12.51
N LEU A 162 9.90 -31.87 11.77
CA LEU A 162 10.78 -32.97 12.17
C LEU A 162 11.45 -32.69 13.52
N SER A 163 12.05 -31.52 13.70
CA SER A 163 12.74 -31.16 14.94
C SER A 163 11.77 -31.02 16.12
N SER A 164 10.64 -30.36 15.90
CA SER A 164 9.62 -30.14 16.95
C SER A 164 8.98 -31.44 17.39
N PHE A 165 8.59 -32.32 16.47
CA PHE A 165 7.99 -33.61 16.83
C PHE A 165 9.01 -34.57 17.44
N ASN A 166 10.27 -34.57 16.97
CA ASN A 166 11.34 -35.32 17.63
C ASN A 166 11.56 -34.86 19.07
N PHE A 167 11.52 -33.54 19.33
CA PHE A 167 11.64 -33.00 20.68
C PHE A 167 10.45 -33.38 21.57
N LEU A 168 9.21 -33.24 21.07
CA LEU A 168 8.00 -33.63 21.79
C LEU A 168 8.03 -35.12 22.18
N ASN A 169 8.48 -35.99 21.27
CA ASN A 169 8.57 -37.42 21.53
C ASN A 169 9.76 -37.80 22.42
N ASN A 170 10.89 -37.11 22.28
CA ASN A 170 12.14 -37.41 23.00
C ASN A 170 12.88 -36.10 23.39
N PRO A 171 12.60 -35.51 24.57
CA PRO A 171 13.17 -34.24 25.00
C PRO A 171 14.60 -34.40 25.57
N LYS A 172 15.54 -34.83 24.71
CA LYS A 172 16.99 -34.94 25.03
C LYS A 172 17.73 -33.66 24.65
N LYS A 173 18.86 -33.34 25.32
CA LYS A 173 19.72 -32.17 25.02
C LYS A 173 20.07 -32.06 23.53
N LYS A 174 20.40 -33.18 22.87
CA LYS A 174 20.66 -33.24 21.42
C LYS A 174 19.47 -32.77 20.57
N ASN A 175 18.25 -33.13 20.96
CA ASN A 175 17.05 -32.75 20.21
C ASN A 175 16.66 -31.28 20.47
N ILE A 176 16.98 -30.75 21.65
CA ILE A 176 16.86 -29.31 21.93
C ILE A 176 17.82 -28.51 21.05
N LEU A 177 19.10 -28.90 20.99
CA LEU A 177 20.09 -28.22 20.14
C LEU A 177 19.70 -28.32 18.66
N PHE A 178 19.28 -29.50 18.20
CA PHE A 178 18.80 -29.68 16.83
C PHE A 178 17.60 -28.77 16.53
N LEU A 179 16.62 -28.70 17.44
CA LEU A 179 15.48 -27.78 17.30
C LEU A 179 15.90 -26.31 17.26
N ALA A 180 16.78 -25.87 18.17
CA ALA A 180 17.24 -24.48 18.21
C ALA A 180 17.98 -24.07 16.92
N VAL A 181 18.84 -24.94 16.39
CA VAL A 181 19.55 -24.70 15.13
C VAL A 181 18.58 -24.63 13.96
N ILE A 182 17.61 -25.55 13.87
CA ILE A 182 16.61 -25.52 12.79
C ILE A 182 15.73 -24.27 12.89
N LEU A 183 15.30 -23.86 14.09
CA LEU A 183 14.54 -22.63 14.29
C LEU A 183 15.33 -21.40 13.83
N LEU A 184 16.61 -21.30 14.20
CA LEU A 184 17.45 -20.18 13.78
C LEU A 184 17.67 -20.19 12.26
N LEU A 185 18.04 -21.33 11.67
CA LEU A 185 18.24 -21.43 10.22
C LEU A 185 16.95 -21.18 9.42
N SER A 186 15.79 -21.38 10.04
CA SER A 186 14.50 -21.16 9.40
C SER A 186 14.01 -19.72 9.41
N THR A 187 14.61 -18.81 10.21
CA THR A 187 14.06 -17.45 10.39
C THR A 187 13.73 -16.69 9.11
N PRO A 188 14.41 -16.85 7.96
CA PRO A 188 14.04 -16.13 6.74
C PRO A 188 12.58 -16.35 6.29
N HIS A 189 11.97 -17.49 6.64
CA HIS A 189 10.55 -17.73 6.35
C HIS A 189 9.61 -16.78 7.11
N ALA A 190 10.08 -16.23 8.23
CA ALA A 190 9.30 -15.39 9.12
C ALA A 190 9.28 -13.93 8.68
N TYR A 191 10.07 -13.54 7.66
CA TYR A 191 10.02 -12.19 7.08
C TYR A 191 8.59 -11.83 6.71
N VAL A 192 7.84 -12.83 6.23
CA VAL A 192 6.39 -12.82 6.13
C VAL A 192 5.79 -13.55 7.34
N PRO A 193 5.39 -12.86 8.41
CA PRO A 193 5.16 -13.49 9.73
C PRO A 193 3.98 -14.46 9.76
N THR A 194 3.06 -14.32 8.81
CA THR A 194 1.92 -15.23 8.63
C THR A 194 2.36 -16.67 8.34
N LEU A 195 3.54 -16.90 7.74
CA LEU A 195 4.09 -18.26 7.56
C LEU A 195 4.54 -18.88 8.89
N PHE A 196 5.09 -18.07 9.80
CA PHE A 196 5.40 -18.51 11.16
C PHE A 196 4.12 -18.83 11.95
N VAL A 197 3.06 -18.03 11.79
CA VAL A 197 1.75 -18.32 12.38
C VAL A 197 1.19 -19.66 11.88
N VAL A 198 1.31 -19.97 10.58
CA VAL A 198 0.92 -21.29 10.04
C VAL A 198 1.71 -22.42 10.71
N TYR A 199 3.02 -22.25 10.89
CA TYR A 199 3.83 -23.21 11.64
C TYR A 199 3.33 -23.41 13.08
N LEU A 200 3.04 -22.34 13.82
CA LEU A 200 2.48 -22.43 15.16
C LEU A 200 1.12 -23.13 15.19
N LEU A 201 0.23 -22.83 14.24
CA LEU A 201 -1.07 -23.49 14.12
C LEU A 201 -0.92 -25.00 13.95
N ILE A 202 0.05 -25.46 13.16
CA ILE A 202 0.34 -26.90 12.99
C ILE A 202 0.78 -27.52 14.33
N ILE A 203 1.67 -26.84 15.07
CA ILE A 203 2.14 -27.30 16.38
C ILE A 203 0.96 -27.39 17.37
N PHE A 204 0.09 -26.38 17.43
CA PHE A 204 -1.07 -26.38 18.31
C PHE A 204 -2.07 -27.49 17.97
N ILE A 205 -2.40 -27.68 16.68
CA ILE A 205 -3.29 -28.78 16.24
C ILE A 205 -2.66 -30.13 16.61
N TYR A 206 -1.36 -30.32 16.36
CA TYR A 206 -0.67 -31.56 16.68
C TYR A 206 -0.68 -31.88 18.18
N ILE A 207 -0.34 -30.91 19.03
CA ILE A 207 -0.36 -31.06 20.49
C ILE A 207 -1.79 -31.31 20.99
N GLY A 208 -2.77 -30.56 20.48
CA GLY A 208 -4.18 -30.71 20.83
C GLY A 208 -4.70 -32.12 20.57
N ILE A 209 -4.41 -32.69 19.38
CA ILE A 209 -4.79 -34.08 19.08
C ILE A 209 -4.00 -35.08 19.95
N LYS A 210 -2.69 -34.89 20.13
CA LYS A 210 -1.88 -35.77 21.00
C LYS A 210 -2.35 -35.78 22.45
N TYR A 211 -2.89 -34.67 22.95
CA TYR A 211 -3.42 -34.57 24.32
C TYR A 211 -4.55 -35.56 24.60
N PHE A 212 -5.38 -35.85 23.59
CA PHE A 212 -6.44 -36.86 23.70
C PHE A 212 -5.95 -38.31 23.50
N LEU A 213 -4.74 -38.50 23.00
CA LEU A 213 -4.20 -39.81 22.63
C LEU A 213 -3.18 -40.37 23.62
N VAL A 214 -2.53 -39.51 24.41
CA VAL A 214 -1.47 -39.87 25.36
C VAL A 214 -2.04 -40.00 26.78
N GLU A 215 -1.61 -41.03 27.50
CA GLU A 215 -2.01 -41.27 28.90
C GLU A 215 -1.44 -40.20 29.85
N ASN A 216 -0.15 -39.88 29.74
CA ASN A 216 0.50 -38.89 30.59
C ASN A 216 0.38 -37.45 30.04
N LYS A 217 -0.80 -36.86 30.25
CA LYS A 217 -1.13 -35.48 29.84
C LYS A 217 -0.21 -34.42 30.44
N ARG A 218 0.18 -34.57 31.71
CA ARG A 218 1.09 -33.63 32.42
C ARG A 218 2.46 -33.58 31.76
N LYS A 219 3.02 -34.74 31.39
CA LYS A 219 4.30 -34.82 30.68
C LYS A 219 4.21 -34.14 29.31
N LEU A 220 3.15 -34.39 28.55
CA LEU A 220 2.93 -33.74 27.25
C LEU A 220 2.87 -32.21 27.39
N LEU A 221 2.06 -31.69 28.33
CA LEU A 221 1.95 -30.24 28.57
C LEU A 221 3.29 -29.64 28.97
N SER A 222 4.03 -30.27 29.90
CA SER A 222 5.36 -29.79 30.32
C SER A 222 6.37 -29.71 29.16
N VAL A 223 6.41 -30.73 28.30
CA VAL A 223 7.30 -30.73 27.13
C VAL A 223 6.83 -29.72 26.07
N SER A 224 5.51 -29.56 25.92
CA SER A 224 4.91 -28.58 25.01
C SER A 224 5.21 -27.15 25.43
N THR A 225 5.12 -26.82 26.72
CA THR A 225 5.52 -25.50 27.24
C THR A 225 7.00 -25.23 27.01
N LYS A 226 7.87 -26.24 27.17
CA LYS A 226 9.30 -26.10 26.83
C LYS A 226 9.53 -25.88 25.35
N LEU A 227 8.79 -26.56 24.47
CA LEU A 227 8.85 -26.37 23.02
C LEU A 227 8.50 -24.92 22.68
N LEU A 228 7.37 -24.41 23.18
CA LEU A 228 6.94 -23.04 22.95
C LEU A 228 7.96 -22.03 23.51
N GLY A 229 8.52 -22.30 24.70
CA GLY A 229 9.61 -21.49 25.26
C GLY A 229 10.84 -21.42 24.36
N ILE A 230 11.29 -22.55 23.80
CA ILE A 230 12.43 -22.57 22.87
C ILE A 230 12.09 -21.80 21.58
N ILE A 231 10.88 -21.99 21.03
CA ILE A 231 10.43 -21.26 19.83
C ILE A 231 10.47 -19.75 20.08
N THR A 232 9.92 -19.28 21.20
CA THR A 232 9.92 -17.86 21.57
C THR A 232 11.33 -17.33 21.82
N LEU A 233 12.19 -18.08 22.53
CA LEU A 233 13.56 -17.65 22.81
C LEU A 233 14.38 -17.46 21.52
N VAL A 234 14.28 -18.39 20.57
CA VAL A 234 15.06 -18.32 19.32
C VAL A 234 14.54 -17.23 18.38
N ASN A 235 13.22 -17.00 18.36
CA ASN A 235 12.59 -16.03 17.45
C ASN A 235 12.37 -14.65 18.08
N GLY A 236 12.71 -14.45 19.36
CA GLY A 236 12.36 -13.23 20.11
C GLY A 236 12.86 -11.93 19.47
N PHE A 237 14.03 -11.96 18.83
CA PHE A 237 14.66 -10.78 18.23
C PHE A 237 13.82 -10.14 17.11
N TRP A 238 13.08 -10.93 16.34
CA TRP A 238 12.16 -10.42 15.32
C TRP A 238 10.69 -10.50 15.78
N LEU A 239 10.34 -11.48 16.62
CA LEU A 239 8.96 -11.75 17.02
C LEU A 239 8.40 -10.66 17.95
N PHE A 240 9.19 -10.16 18.91
CA PHE A 240 8.68 -9.13 19.83
C PHE A 240 8.43 -7.78 19.15
N PRO A 241 9.33 -7.26 18.29
CA PRO A 241 9.02 -6.08 17.48
C PRO A 241 7.80 -6.27 16.58
N PHE A 242 7.65 -7.43 15.95
CA PHE A 242 6.49 -7.69 15.08
C PHE A 242 5.16 -7.74 15.86
N ILE A 243 5.15 -8.32 17.07
CA ILE A 243 3.98 -8.28 17.95
C ILE A 243 3.62 -6.83 18.30
N TYR A 244 4.62 -5.99 18.60
CA TYR A 244 4.41 -4.57 18.84
C TYR A 244 3.76 -3.87 17.64
N PHE A 245 4.29 -4.06 16.42
CA PHE A 245 3.68 -3.52 15.19
C PHE A 245 2.23 -3.99 15.02
N THR A 246 1.96 -5.28 15.22
CA THR A 246 0.62 -5.86 15.03
C THR A 246 -0.40 -5.22 15.97
N LEU A 247 -0.02 -4.98 17.23
CA LEU A 247 -0.89 -4.40 18.26
C LEU A 247 -1.09 -2.89 18.07
N MET A 248 -0.07 -2.17 17.62
CA MET A 248 -0.06 -0.72 17.62
C MET A 248 -0.35 -0.07 16.26
N HIS A 249 0.01 -0.72 15.13
CA HIS A 249 0.03 -0.09 13.79
C HIS A 249 -0.61 -0.92 12.67
N SER A 250 -1.22 -2.09 12.94
CA SER A 250 -1.81 -2.93 11.89
C SER A 250 -2.93 -2.27 11.08
N SER A 251 -3.58 -1.24 11.62
CA SER A 251 -4.60 -0.44 10.92
C SER A 251 -4.07 0.31 9.71
N VAL A 252 -2.80 0.74 9.73
CA VAL A 252 -2.17 1.44 8.59
C VAL A 252 -2.20 0.57 7.33
N ASN A 253 -1.90 -0.72 7.49
CA ASN A 253 -1.95 -1.65 6.38
C ASN A 253 -3.37 -1.82 5.84
N ILE A 254 -4.37 -1.96 6.72
CA ILE A 254 -5.78 -2.14 6.32
C ILE A 254 -6.32 -0.90 5.57
N ASN A 255 -5.94 0.30 6.02
CA ASN A 255 -6.50 1.56 5.54
C ASN A 255 -5.71 2.19 4.37
N SER A 256 -4.58 1.61 3.97
CA SER A 256 -3.81 2.04 2.79
C SER A 256 -4.65 1.94 1.51
N LYS A 257 -4.46 2.88 0.57
CA LYS A 257 -5.22 2.96 -0.69
C LYS A 257 -5.10 1.66 -1.48
N ILE A 258 -3.88 1.13 -1.61
CA ILE A 258 -3.60 -0.13 -2.30
C ILE A 258 -4.45 -1.27 -1.73
N ASN A 259 -4.57 -1.38 -0.41
CA ASN A 259 -5.34 -2.47 0.21
C ASN A 259 -6.85 -2.22 0.19
N GLN A 260 -7.32 -0.98 0.26
CA GLN A 260 -8.73 -0.62 0.00
C GLN A 260 -9.16 -1.07 -1.41
N MET A 261 -8.28 -0.92 -2.40
CA MET A 261 -8.55 -1.29 -3.79
C MET A 261 -8.39 -2.80 -4.07
N ALA A 262 -7.35 -3.44 -3.51
CA ALA A 262 -7.00 -4.81 -3.87
C ALA A 262 -7.75 -5.89 -3.08
N THR A 263 -8.17 -5.63 -1.84
CA THR A 263 -8.53 -6.71 -0.90
C THR A 263 -9.70 -7.57 -1.35
N GLN A 264 -10.78 -6.95 -1.81
CA GLN A 264 -11.95 -7.69 -2.30
C GLN A 264 -11.62 -8.45 -3.60
N THR A 265 -10.83 -7.84 -4.50
CA THR A 265 -10.38 -8.47 -5.74
C THR A 265 -9.56 -9.74 -5.45
N VAL A 266 -8.56 -9.64 -4.58
CA VAL A 266 -7.71 -10.77 -4.16
C VAL A 266 -8.54 -11.89 -3.53
N PHE A 267 -9.52 -11.53 -2.72
CA PHE A 267 -10.43 -12.51 -2.13
C PHE A 267 -11.19 -13.28 -3.21
N SER A 268 -11.86 -12.58 -4.14
CA SER A 268 -12.62 -13.22 -5.20
C SER A 268 -11.74 -14.08 -6.12
N GLN A 269 -10.50 -13.66 -6.40
CA GLN A 269 -9.51 -14.46 -7.13
C GLN A 269 -9.16 -15.76 -6.40
N ASN A 270 -8.94 -15.73 -5.08
CA ASN A 270 -8.69 -16.95 -4.31
C ASN A 270 -9.92 -17.87 -4.27
N LYS A 271 -11.12 -17.29 -4.16
CA LYS A 271 -12.40 -18.03 -4.15
C LYS A 271 -12.69 -18.72 -5.50
N GLU A 272 -12.28 -18.12 -6.62
CA GLU A 272 -12.33 -18.75 -7.95
C GLU A 272 -11.60 -20.11 -7.94
N PHE A 273 -10.47 -20.19 -7.24
CA PHE A 273 -9.64 -21.40 -7.12
C PHE A 273 -9.97 -22.29 -5.92
N GLY A 274 -10.89 -21.86 -5.04
CA GLY A 274 -11.31 -22.62 -3.85
C GLY A 274 -12.31 -23.76 -4.11
N ASN A 275 -12.46 -24.20 -5.36
CA ASN A 275 -13.32 -25.33 -5.73
C ASN A 275 -12.56 -26.66 -5.68
N LEU A 276 -13.28 -27.79 -5.59
CA LEU A 276 -12.68 -29.12 -5.48
C LEU A 276 -11.66 -29.43 -6.59
N THR A 277 -12.01 -29.17 -7.86
CA THR A 277 -11.15 -29.48 -9.01
C THR A 277 -9.77 -28.82 -8.90
N ASN A 278 -9.75 -27.55 -8.46
CA ASN A 278 -8.52 -26.78 -8.32
C ASN A 278 -7.75 -27.19 -7.06
N VAL A 279 -8.41 -27.36 -5.92
CA VAL A 279 -7.77 -27.74 -4.65
C VAL A 279 -7.13 -29.13 -4.74
N ILE A 280 -7.82 -30.10 -5.36
CA ILE A 280 -7.33 -31.47 -5.60
C ILE A 280 -5.99 -31.48 -6.34
N GLN A 281 -5.83 -30.62 -7.34
CA GLN A 281 -4.63 -30.52 -8.16
C GLN A 281 -3.61 -29.51 -7.62
N LEU A 282 -3.91 -28.84 -6.50
CA LEU A 282 -3.15 -27.73 -5.92
C LEU A 282 -3.01 -26.52 -6.87
N LYS A 283 -4.04 -26.22 -7.67
CA LYS A 283 -4.08 -25.07 -8.58
C LYS A 283 -4.51 -23.80 -7.84
N GLY A 284 -3.74 -22.71 -7.94
CA GLY A 284 -3.99 -21.44 -7.25
C GLY A 284 -4.30 -20.26 -8.17
N PHE A 285 -4.60 -19.11 -7.56
CA PHE A 285 -5.02 -17.88 -8.26
C PHE A 285 -4.00 -17.35 -9.28
N TRP A 286 -2.71 -17.70 -9.13
CA TRP A 286 -1.65 -17.38 -10.09
C TRP A 286 -1.99 -17.76 -11.53
N PHE A 287 -2.82 -18.79 -11.72
CA PHE A 287 -3.25 -19.19 -13.06
C PHE A 287 -4.05 -18.10 -13.78
N GLN A 288 -4.71 -17.17 -13.09
CA GLN A 288 -5.43 -16.03 -13.70
C GLN A 288 -4.69 -14.70 -13.62
N ASN A 289 -3.49 -14.67 -13.02
CA ASN A 289 -2.72 -13.42 -12.97
C ASN A 289 -2.22 -13.06 -14.37
N ILE A 290 -2.33 -11.77 -14.69
CA ILE A 290 -1.91 -11.19 -15.96
C ILE A 290 -0.73 -10.26 -15.72
N ASP A 291 0.17 -10.19 -16.69
CA ASP A 291 1.37 -9.35 -16.65
C ASP A 291 1.65 -8.84 -18.07
N PRO A 292 2.09 -7.58 -18.27
CA PRO A 292 2.49 -7.11 -19.59
C PRO A 292 3.73 -7.85 -20.07
N ASN A 293 3.75 -8.25 -21.34
CA ASN A 293 4.93 -8.77 -22.02
C ASN A 293 5.93 -7.63 -22.32
N MET A 294 7.05 -7.95 -22.97
CA MET A 294 8.07 -6.95 -23.37
C MET A 294 7.55 -5.88 -24.35
N ASN A 295 6.49 -6.19 -25.09
CA ASN A 295 5.84 -5.27 -26.03
C ASN A 295 4.74 -4.44 -25.36
N GLY A 296 4.46 -4.68 -24.07
CA GLY A 296 3.40 -4.03 -23.31
C GLY A 296 2.04 -4.72 -23.36
N ASP A 297 1.88 -5.83 -24.10
CA ASP A 297 0.60 -6.55 -24.16
C ASP A 297 0.41 -7.42 -22.91
N PHE A 298 -0.75 -7.30 -22.27
CA PHE A 298 -1.08 -8.14 -21.13
C PHE A 298 -1.30 -9.60 -21.57
N SER A 299 -0.68 -10.52 -20.85
CA SER A 299 -0.84 -11.96 -21.06
C SER A 299 -0.84 -12.70 -19.73
N TYR A 300 -1.30 -13.96 -19.71
CA TYR A 300 -1.27 -14.75 -18.49
C TYR A 300 0.17 -15.07 -18.08
N MET A 301 0.50 -14.77 -16.83
CA MET A 301 1.83 -14.99 -16.26
C MET A 301 2.25 -16.48 -16.33
N LEU A 302 1.31 -17.38 -16.05
CA LEU A 302 1.50 -18.84 -16.09
C LEU A 302 1.17 -19.47 -17.46
N LEU A 303 1.23 -18.74 -18.59
CA LEU A 303 0.77 -19.25 -19.88
C LEU A 303 1.33 -20.64 -20.27
N PRO A 304 2.65 -20.95 -20.15
CA PRO A 304 3.17 -22.28 -20.45
C PRO A 304 2.53 -23.38 -19.57
N LEU A 305 2.37 -23.10 -18.28
CA LEU A 305 1.73 -24.03 -17.34
C LEU A 305 0.23 -24.15 -17.63
N ARG A 306 -0.47 -23.06 -17.96
CA ARG A 306 -1.89 -23.08 -18.35
C ARG A 306 -2.13 -24.04 -19.51
N ASN A 307 -1.32 -23.93 -20.56
CA ASN A 307 -1.44 -24.78 -21.75
C ASN A 307 -1.12 -26.25 -21.45
N TYR A 308 -0.15 -26.50 -20.57
CA TYR A 308 0.20 -27.86 -20.16
C TYR A 308 -0.90 -28.52 -19.32
N TYR A 309 -1.39 -27.81 -18.29
CA TYR A 309 -2.43 -28.29 -17.37
C TYR A 309 -3.86 -28.19 -17.92
N SER A 310 -4.05 -27.73 -19.17
CA SER A 310 -5.33 -27.89 -19.89
C SER A 310 -5.45 -29.24 -20.59
N ASN A 311 -4.35 -30.00 -20.72
CA ASN A 311 -4.38 -31.32 -21.34
C ASN A 311 -5.12 -32.33 -20.45
N SER A 312 -6.12 -33.02 -21.01
CA SER A 312 -6.96 -33.98 -20.28
C SER A 312 -6.17 -35.13 -19.63
N PHE A 313 -5.07 -35.59 -20.24
CA PHE A 313 -4.21 -36.62 -19.67
C PHE A 313 -3.49 -36.11 -18.42
N VAL A 314 -2.92 -34.90 -18.46
CA VAL A 314 -2.24 -34.28 -17.30
C VAL A 314 -3.23 -34.06 -16.16
N ILE A 315 -4.45 -33.60 -16.47
CA ILE A 315 -5.54 -33.47 -15.49
C ILE A 315 -5.88 -34.83 -14.87
N ALA A 316 -6.01 -35.89 -15.68
CA ALA A 316 -6.30 -37.24 -15.20
C ALA A 316 -5.19 -37.77 -14.27
N VAL A 317 -3.91 -37.51 -14.58
CA VAL A 317 -2.77 -37.83 -13.71
C VAL A 317 -2.86 -37.08 -12.37
N GLY A 318 -3.25 -35.80 -12.38
CA GLY A 318 -3.48 -35.03 -11.16
C GLY A 318 -4.59 -35.64 -10.27
N PHE A 319 -5.72 -36.03 -10.88
CA PHE A 319 -6.78 -36.74 -10.15
C PHE A 319 -6.35 -38.11 -9.64
N LEU A 320 -5.54 -38.86 -10.41
CA LEU A 320 -4.98 -40.13 -9.98
C LEU A 320 -4.10 -39.96 -8.72
N PHE A 321 -3.24 -38.94 -8.68
CA PHE A 321 -2.45 -38.66 -7.48
C PHE A 321 -3.31 -38.36 -6.27
N PHE A 322 -4.38 -37.59 -6.44
CA PHE A 322 -5.30 -37.32 -5.34
C PHE A 322 -6.10 -38.55 -4.91
N ALA A 323 -6.48 -39.42 -5.85
CA ALA A 323 -7.08 -40.71 -5.52
C ALA A 323 -6.13 -41.57 -4.68
N LEU A 324 -4.82 -41.58 -4.99
CA LEU A 324 -3.79 -42.24 -4.19
C LEU A 324 -3.65 -41.62 -2.78
N ILE A 325 -3.75 -40.29 -2.68
CA ILE A 325 -3.76 -39.56 -1.41
C ILE A 325 -4.96 -39.96 -0.56
N LEU A 326 -6.18 -39.96 -1.13
CA LEU A 326 -7.38 -40.41 -0.44
C LEU A 326 -7.30 -41.88 -0.04
N PHE A 327 -6.73 -42.73 -0.89
CA PHE A 327 -6.49 -44.14 -0.57
C PHE A 327 -5.54 -44.30 0.62
N GLY A 328 -4.45 -43.53 0.66
CA GLY A 328 -3.55 -43.45 1.80
C GLY A 328 -4.27 -42.96 3.06
N LEU A 329 -5.05 -41.89 2.96
CA LEU A 329 -5.84 -41.35 4.08
C LEU A 329 -6.83 -42.39 4.63
N PHE A 330 -7.59 -43.04 3.76
CA PHE A 330 -8.51 -44.11 4.11
C PHE A 330 -7.79 -45.25 4.84
N TRP A 331 -6.65 -45.69 4.33
CA TRP A 331 -5.89 -46.77 4.97
C TRP A 331 -5.30 -46.31 6.31
N ALA A 332 -4.94 -45.04 6.47
CA ALA A 332 -4.41 -44.51 7.72
C ALA A 332 -5.48 -44.60 8.82
N VAL A 333 -6.72 -44.24 8.50
CA VAL A 333 -7.90 -44.43 9.37
C VAL A 333 -8.14 -45.92 9.63
N LYS A 334 -8.14 -46.76 8.58
CA LYS A 334 -8.40 -48.20 8.67
C LYS A 334 -7.42 -48.93 9.59
N THR A 335 -6.14 -48.53 9.60
CA THR A 335 -5.13 -49.15 10.48
C THR A 335 -5.34 -48.88 11.97
N ARG A 336 -6.20 -47.91 12.34
CA ARG A 336 -6.47 -47.49 13.73
C ARG A 336 -5.20 -47.13 14.53
N ASP A 337 -4.13 -46.78 13.83
CA ASP A 337 -2.87 -46.36 14.42
C ASP A 337 -2.99 -44.91 14.90
N LYS A 338 -3.11 -44.74 16.21
CA LYS A 338 -3.26 -43.43 16.88
C LYS A 338 -2.12 -42.47 16.53
N SER A 339 -0.94 -42.95 16.14
CA SER A 339 0.18 -42.08 15.75
C SER A 339 -0.13 -41.26 14.48
N LYS A 340 -1.05 -41.73 13.64
CA LYS A 340 -1.43 -41.10 12.36
C LYS A 340 -2.51 -40.03 12.49
N TYR A 341 -3.27 -40.01 13.58
CA TYR A 341 -4.44 -39.14 13.76
C TYR A 341 -4.13 -37.64 13.66
N PRO A 342 -3.02 -37.11 14.23
CA PRO A 342 -2.68 -35.70 14.05
C PRO A 342 -2.53 -35.30 12.57
N PHE A 343 -1.96 -36.17 11.73
CA PHE A 343 -1.77 -35.89 10.30
C PHE A 343 -3.08 -35.93 9.52
N ILE A 344 -4.02 -36.80 9.91
CA ILE A 344 -5.37 -36.85 9.32
C ILE A 344 -6.11 -35.54 9.59
N VAL A 345 -6.06 -35.04 10.82
CA VAL A 345 -6.70 -33.76 11.19
C VAL A 345 -6.04 -32.58 10.47
N LEU A 346 -4.71 -32.56 10.37
CA LEU A 346 -3.98 -31.53 9.63
C LEU A 346 -4.32 -31.54 8.14
N PHE A 347 -4.49 -32.72 7.52
CA PHE A 347 -4.95 -32.84 6.13
C PHE A 347 -6.34 -32.25 5.95
N ILE A 348 -7.29 -32.58 6.82
CA ILE A 348 -8.66 -32.02 6.77
C ILE A 348 -8.62 -30.50 6.94
N PHE A 349 -7.84 -30.01 7.92
CA PHE A 349 -7.68 -28.58 8.17
C PHE A 349 -7.15 -27.85 6.94
N VAL A 350 -6.03 -28.30 6.36
CA VAL A 350 -5.42 -27.59 5.23
C VAL A 350 -6.27 -27.71 3.96
N PHE A 351 -6.93 -28.85 3.74
CA PHE A 351 -7.89 -29.00 2.65
C PHE A 351 -9.04 -27.99 2.80
N THR A 352 -9.54 -27.82 4.02
CA THR A 352 -10.61 -26.85 4.33
C THR A 352 -10.17 -25.41 4.09
N MET A 353 -8.94 -25.04 4.48
CA MET A 353 -8.40 -23.70 4.28
C MET A 353 -8.19 -23.33 2.80
N LEU A 354 -8.04 -24.33 1.91
CA LEU A 354 -7.94 -24.11 0.46
C LEU A 354 -9.30 -24.21 -0.25
N ALA A 355 -10.22 -25.05 0.23
CA ALA A 355 -11.56 -25.27 -0.34
C ALA A 355 -12.58 -24.16 0.01
N THR A 356 -12.17 -22.91 -0.14
CA THR A 356 -12.93 -21.71 0.27
C THR A 356 -14.24 -21.48 -0.49
N ASN A 357 -14.48 -22.20 -1.58
CA ASN A 357 -15.71 -22.13 -2.38
C ASN A 357 -16.45 -23.48 -2.49
N THR A 358 -16.24 -24.37 -1.52
CA THR A 358 -16.86 -25.71 -1.49
C THR A 358 -17.53 -25.98 -0.15
N PRO A 359 -18.87 -26.02 -0.05
CA PRO A 359 -19.55 -26.46 1.17
C PRO A 359 -19.27 -27.95 1.48
N PRO A 360 -19.16 -28.36 2.77
CA PRO A 360 -19.25 -27.54 3.99
C PRO A 360 -17.94 -26.81 4.35
N PHE A 361 -16.82 -27.06 3.65
CA PHE A 361 -15.50 -26.50 3.95
C PHE A 361 -15.48 -24.96 3.98
N SER A 362 -16.19 -24.34 3.04
CA SER A 362 -16.29 -22.87 2.91
C SER A 362 -16.95 -22.17 4.11
N TRP A 363 -17.66 -22.89 4.99
CA TRP A 363 -18.28 -22.28 6.18
C TRP A 363 -17.25 -21.74 7.17
N ILE A 364 -16.10 -22.39 7.31
CA ILE A 364 -15.02 -21.93 8.19
C ILE A 364 -14.43 -20.62 7.67
N ASP A 365 -14.20 -20.53 6.36
CA ASP A 365 -13.71 -19.33 5.69
C ASP A 365 -14.66 -18.13 5.90
N ILE A 366 -15.97 -18.35 5.78
CA ILE A 366 -16.99 -17.31 6.05
C ILE A 366 -16.94 -16.80 7.50
N ILE A 367 -16.71 -17.69 8.46
CA ILE A 367 -16.61 -17.31 9.88
C ILE A 367 -15.32 -16.54 10.15
N PHE A 368 -14.18 -17.05 9.66
CA PHE A 368 -12.86 -16.45 9.88
C PHE A 368 -12.78 -15.03 9.30
N ARG A 369 -13.47 -14.77 8.20
CA ARG A 369 -13.51 -13.45 7.56
C ARG A 369 -14.27 -12.37 8.33
N LYS A 370 -15.12 -12.75 9.30
CA LYS A 370 -15.78 -11.75 10.17
C LYS A 370 -14.80 -11.04 11.11
N LEU A 371 -13.58 -11.58 11.26
CA LEU A 371 -12.53 -11.01 12.10
C LEU A 371 -11.55 -10.22 11.22
N PRO A 372 -11.49 -8.87 11.34
CA PRO A 372 -10.71 -8.02 10.43
C PRO A 372 -9.23 -8.41 10.32
N LEU A 373 -8.57 -8.69 11.44
CA LEU A 373 -7.17 -9.09 11.47
C LEU A 373 -6.92 -10.44 10.78
N ILE A 374 -7.82 -11.42 10.95
CA ILE A 374 -7.69 -12.72 10.27
C ILE A 374 -7.94 -12.57 8.78
N ASN A 375 -8.95 -11.78 8.40
CA ASN A 375 -9.26 -11.49 7.00
C ASN A 375 -8.07 -10.85 6.28
N GLN A 376 -7.35 -9.93 6.94
CA GLN A 376 -6.16 -9.30 6.36
C GLN A 376 -4.94 -10.24 6.36
N ALA A 377 -4.65 -10.91 7.49
CA ALA A 377 -3.50 -11.81 7.62
C ALA A 377 -3.56 -13.00 6.63
N PHE A 378 -4.76 -13.51 6.37
CA PHE A 378 -5.00 -14.64 5.46
C PHE A 378 -5.74 -14.21 4.19
N ARG A 379 -5.54 -12.98 3.73
CA ARG A 379 -6.11 -12.45 2.47
C ARG A 379 -5.76 -13.30 1.25
N PHE A 380 -4.59 -13.93 1.25
CA PHE A 380 -4.12 -14.86 0.23
C PHE A 380 -3.99 -16.30 0.80
N PRO A 381 -5.10 -17.03 1.06
CA PRO A 381 -5.04 -18.36 1.67
C PRO A 381 -4.12 -19.32 0.91
N PHE A 382 -4.15 -19.27 -0.43
CA PHE A 382 -3.33 -20.16 -1.25
C PHE A 382 -1.84 -20.01 -0.95
N THR A 383 -1.30 -18.79 -0.89
CA THR A 383 0.14 -18.58 -0.62
C THR A 383 0.59 -19.09 0.76
N LYS A 384 -0.32 -19.10 1.75
CA LYS A 384 0.01 -19.49 3.14
C LYS A 384 -0.16 -20.98 3.39
N PHE A 385 -1.16 -21.61 2.78
CA PHE A 385 -1.54 -22.99 3.06
C PHE A 385 -1.15 -23.99 1.96
N SER A 386 -0.79 -23.56 0.76
CA SER A 386 -0.43 -24.46 -0.36
C SER A 386 0.82 -25.30 -0.08
N ILE A 387 1.83 -24.76 0.61
CA ILE A 387 3.04 -25.51 1.00
C ILE A 387 2.71 -26.57 2.06
N LEU A 388 1.85 -26.24 3.03
CA LEU A 388 1.34 -27.21 4.01
C LEU A 388 0.47 -28.29 3.34
N ALA A 389 -0.35 -27.92 2.36
CA ALA A 389 -1.16 -28.87 1.59
C ALA A 389 -0.26 -29.82 0.80
N SER A 390 0.74 -29.28 0.10
CA SER A 390 1.79 -30.05 -0.59
C SER A 390 2.47 -31.04 0.37
N PHE A 391 2.81 -30.60 1.58
CA PHE A 391 3.43 -31.44 2.61
C PHE A 391 2.47 -32.56 3.09
N MET A 392 1.20 -32.25 3.39
CA MET A 392 0.20 -33.25 3.80
C MET A 392 -0.12 -34.24 2.67
N TYR A 393 -0.21 -33.75 1.43
CA TYR A 393 -0.45 -34.57 0.24
C TYR A 393 0.73 -35.52 0.01
N ALA A 394 1.97 -35.06 0.20
CA ALA A 394 3.15 -35.91 0.13
C ALA A 394 3.14 -37.06 1.15
N ILE A 395 2.68 -36.82 2.39
CA ILE A 395 2.54 -37.87 3.41
C ILE A 395 1.58 -38.97 2.94
N PHE A 396 0.36 -38.58 2.57
CA PHE A 396 -0.68 -39.56 2.24
C PHE A 396 -0.49 -40.18 0.86
N PHE A 397 0.12 -39.46 -0.09
CA PHE A 397 0.59 -40.03 -1.36
C PHE A 397 1.61 -41.14 -1.11
N ALA A 398 2.67 -40.86 -0.33
CA ALA A 398 3.70 -41.83 0.03
C ALA A 398 3.11 -43.06 0.72
N TYR A 399 2.15 -42.84 1.62
CA TYR A 399 1.49 -43.93 2.31
C TYR A 399 0.63 -44.78 1.36
N GLY A 400 -0.23 -44.14 0.55
CA GLY A 400 -1.09 -44.79 -0.44
C GLY A 400 -0.30 -45.62 -1.46
N ILE A 401 0.71 -45.03 -2.09
CA ILE A 401 1.55 -45.76 -3.07
C ILE A 401 2.32 -46.90 -2.41
N SER A 402 2.77 -46.72 -1.16
CA SER A 402 3.47 -47.79 -0.45
C SER A 402 2.59 -49.02 -0.19
N ILE A 403 1.31 -48.80 0.09
CA ILE A 403 0.34 -49.88 0.29
C ILE A 403 0.12 -50.63 -1.03
N LEU A 404 -0.02 -49.90 -2.15
CA LEU A 404 -0.16 -50.53 -3.47
C LEU A 404 1.08 -51.35 -3.84
N ILE A 405 2.28 -50.81 -3.59
CA ILE A 405 3.52 -51.54 -3.79
C ILE A 405 3.56 -52.82 -2.94
N ASP A 406 3.19 -52.74 -1.66
CA ASP A 406 3.22 -53.91 -0.78
C ASP A 406 2.11 -54.93 -1.10
N LEU A 407 0.95 -54.50 -1.60
CA LEU A 407 -0.11 -55.38 -2.11
C LEU A 407 0.31 -56.07 -3.42
N SER A 408 0.96 -55.36 -4.34
CA SER A 408 1.40 -55.92 -5.63
C SER A 408 2.38 -57.08 -5.47
N LYS A 409 3.25 -57.04 -4.45
CA LYS A 409 4.16 -58.14 -4.11
C LYS A 409 3.44 -59.43 -3.77
N LYS A 410 2.26 -59.34 -3.14
CA LYS A 410 1.48 -60.53 -2.76
C LYS A 410 0.88 -61.25 -3.97
N PHE A 411 0.68 -60.53 -5.08
CA PHE A 411 0.00 -61.05 -6.27
C PHE A 411 0.91 -61.31 -7.47
N LEU A 412 2.03 -60.59 -7.64
CA LEU A 412 2.79 -60.55 -8.92
C LEU A 412 4.34 -60.61 -8.78
N HIS A 413 4.90 -61.34 -7.81
CA HIS A 413 6.36 -61.51 -7.62
C HIS A 413 7.18 -60.20 -7.38
N SER A 414 8.47 -60.32 -7.03
CA SER A 414 9.34 -59.19 -6.61
C SER A 414 9.63 -58.13 -7.70
N LEU A 415 9.58 -58.52 -8.99
CA LEU A 415 9.91 -57.63 -10.12
C LEU A 415 8.90 -56.47 -10.26
N THR A 416 7.63 -56.69 -9.89
CA THR A 416 6.56 -55.69 -10.04
C THR A 416 6.72 -54.47 -9.14
N LYS A 417 7.38 -54.59 -7.98
CA LYS A 417 7.71 -53.44 -7.12
C LYS A 417 8.47 -52.36 -7.88
N HIS A 418 9.47 -52.76 -8.67
CA HIS A 418 10.32 -51.84 -9.42
C HIS A 418 9.54 -51.18 -10.55
N ILE A 419 8.66 -51.93 -11.23
CA ILE A 419 7.78 -51.41 -12.27
C ILE A 419 6.81 -50.37 -11.69
N PHE A 420 6.08 -50.69 -10.61
CA PHE A 420 5.16 -49.73 -9.97
C PHE A 420 5.87 -48.46 -9.49
N THR A 421 7.07 -48.61 -8.93
CA THR A 421 7.89 -47.47 -8.51
C THR A 421 8.30 -46.62 -9.72
N ALA A 422 8.77 -47.25 -10.82
CA ALA A 422 9.17 -46.56 -12.04
C ALA A 422 7.98 -45.84 -12.69
N VAL A 423 6.80 -46.46 -12.75
CA VAL A 423 5.57 -45.83 -13.27
C VAL A 423 5.16 -44.63 -12.41
N ALA A 424 5.21 -44.74 -11.08
CA ALA A 424 4.91 -43.62 -10.20
C ALA A 424 5.88 -42.44 -10.41
N VAL A 425 7.18 -42.72 -10.52
CA VAL A 425 8.21 -41.72 -10.82
C VAL A 425 7.97 -41.10 -12.19
N PHE A 426 7.70 -41.91 -13.22
CA PHE A 426 7.43 -41.44 -14.57
C PHE A 426 6.22 -40.50 -14.61
N LEU A 427 5.10 -40.87 -13.96
CA LEU A 427 3.91 -40.01 -13.90
C LEU A 427 4.17 -38.70 -13.15
N LEU A 428 5.00 -38.72 -12.09
CA LEU A 428 5.40 -37.49 -11.39
C LEU A 428 6.23 -36.57 -12.30
N VAL A 429 7.18 -37.15 -13.06
CA VAL A 429 7.97 -36.41 -14.05
C VAL A 429 7.06 -35.85 -15.15
N VAL A 430 6.11 -36.62 -15.65
CA VAL A 430 5.13 -36.12 -16.64
C VAL A 430 4.30 -35.00 -16.03
N TYR A 431 3.80 -35.13 -14.81
CA TYR A 431 3.00 -34.07 -14.20
C TYR A 431 3.78 -32.75 -14.00
N ALA A 432 5.08 -32.82 -13.74
CA ALA A 432 5.97 -31.67 -13.57
C ALA A 432 6.83 -31.35 -14.81
N PHE A 433 6.52 -31.92 -15.98
CA PHE A 433 7.38 -31.85 -17.17
C PHE A 433 7.83 -30.43 -17.56
N PRO A 434 6.99 -29.37 -17.47
CA PRO A 434 7.41 -28.01 -17.78
C PRO A 434 8.67 -27.54 -17.03
N VAL A 435 8.88 -28.02 -15.80
CA VAL A 435 10.06 -27.68 -14.98
C VAL A 435 11.36 -28.15 -15.64
N PHE A 436 11.34 -29.32 -16.30
CA PHE A 436 12.47 -29.89 -17.03
C PHE A 436 12.78 -29.15 -18.35
N THR A 437 11.90 -28.23 -18.76
CA THR A 437 12.03 -27.45 -20.00
C THR A 437 12.34 -25.97 -19.76
N GLY A 438 12.71 -25.59 -18.53
CA GLY A 438 13.05 -24.21 -18.21
C GLY A 438 11.88 -23.32 -17.76
N ASN A 439 10.74 -23.93 -17.39
CA ASN A 439 9.53 -23.24 -16.90
C ASN A 439 9.30 -23.41 -15.38
N LEU A 440 10.36 -23.58 -14.59
CA LEU A 440 10.29 -23.47 -13.12
C LEU A 440 10.12 -22.03 -12.67
N PHE A 441 10.90 -21.12 -13.27
CA PHE A 441 10.87 -19.69 -13.03
C PHE A 441 10.11 -18.98 -14.13
N TYR A 442 9.42 -17.90 -13.78
CA TYR A 442 8.86 -16.99 -14.75
C TYR A 442 9.97 -16.41 -15.63
N SER A 443 9.74 -16.32 -16.93
CA SER A 443 10.75 -15.81 -17.87
C SER A 443 11.21 -14.40 -17.51
N LYS A 444 10.28 -13.52 -17.13
CA LYS A 444 10.57 -12.14 -16.68
C LYS A 444 11.21 -12.04 -15.28
N ALA A 445 11.42 -13.16 -14.59
CA ALA A 445 12.21 -13.19 -13.36
C ALA A 445 13.70 -13.43 -13.62
N ARG A 446 14.09 -13.81 -14.85
CA ARG A 446 15.49 -14.05 -15.24
C ARG A 446 15.93 -12.90 -16.12
N ILE A 447 16.54 -11.89 -15.50
CA ILE A 447 16.73 -10.57 -16.12
C ILE A 447 18.18 -10.12 -16.05
N GLU A 448 18.64 -9.47 -17.11
CA GLU A 448 19.91 -8.75 -17.08
C GLU A 448 19.63 -7.35 -16.55
N ILE A 449 20.12 -7.05 -15.35
CA ILE A 449 19.96 -5.72 -14.76
C ILE A 449 20.96 -4.77 -15.44
N PRO A 450 20.50 -3.66 -16.06
CA PRO A 450 21.38 -2.73 -16.74
C PRO A 450 22.49 -2.17 -15.83
N ASN A 451 23.69 -1.99 -16.40
CA ASN A 451 24.87 -1.55 -15.64
C ASN A 451 24.69 -0.17 -14.99
N GLU A 452 23.87 0.71 -15.59
CA GLU A 452 23.52 2.03 -15.07
C GLU A 452 22.96 1.99 -13.63
N TYR A 453 22.19 0.96 -13.26
CA TYR A 453 21.70 0.81 -11.88
C TYR A 453 22.84 0.58 -10.87
N PHE A 454 23.85 -0.20 -11.24
CA PHE A 454 25.04 -0.38 -10.40
C PHE A 454 25.89 0.90 -10.33
N GLN A 455 25.90 1.69 -11.40
CA GLN A 455 26.55 3.00 -11.39
C GLN A 455 25.80 4.00 -10.48
N VAL A 456 24.46 3.97 -10.47
CA VAL A 456 23.62 4.71 -9.53
C VAL A 456 23.94 4.32 -8.09
N PHE A 457 24.02 3.01 -7.79
CA PHE A 457 24.40 2.54 -6.44
C PHE A 457 25.77 3.08 -6.04
N ASN A 458 26.75 3.05 -6.94
CA ASN A 458 28.09 3.55 -6.66
C ASN A 458 28.15 5.07 -6.48
N TYR A 459 27.30 5.83 -7.20
CA TYR A 459 27.18 7.27 -6.99
C TYR A 459 26.66 7.59 -5.58
N PHE A 460 25.56 6.97 -5.17
CA PHE A 460 24.95 7.26 -3.87
C PHE A 460 25.79 6.79 -2.67
N LYS A 461 26.68 5.82 -2.83
CA LYS A 461 27.71 5.49 -1.81
C LYS A 461 28.63 6.66 -1.47
N THR A 462 28.78 7.63 -2.36
CA THR A 462 29.64 8.82 -2.18
C THR A 462 28.88 10.06 -1.70
N GLN A 463 27.55 10.02 -1.72
CA GLN A 463 26.70 11.12 -1.27
C GLN A 463 26.42 11.00 0.23
N ASP A 464 25.90 12.08 0.85
CA ASP A 464 25.47 12.00 2.25
C ASP A 464 24.38 10.92 2.39
N LYS A 465 24.58 9.99 3.33
CA LYS A 465 23.60 8.93 3.61
C LYS A 465 22.30 9.46 4.22
N ASN A 466 22.33 10.67 4.79
CA ASN A 466 21.17 11.31 5.43
C ASN A 466 20.40 12.23 4.47
N SER A 467 20.59 12.07 3.16
CA SER A 467 19.83 12.76 2.11
C SER A 467 18.66 11.91 1.63
N ARG A 468 17.51 12.52 1.34
CA ARG A 468 16.31 11.79 0.87
C ARG A 468 16.18 11.85 -0.67
N ILE A 469 15.76 10.74 -1.26
CA ILE A 469 15.60 10.57 -2.71
C ILE A 469 14.11 10.45 -3.06
N ALA A 470 13.60 11.31 -3.93
CA ALA A 470 12.34 11.09 -4.62
C ALA A 470 12.61 10.43 -5.98
N ASN A 471 12.03 9.26 -6.23
CA ASN A 471 12.17 8.55 -7.50
C ASN A 471 10.93 8.76 -8.39
N PHE A 472 11.15 9.04 -9.66
CA PHE A 472 10.16 9.25 -10.69
C PHE A 472 10.28 8.20 -11.79
N PRO A 473 9.15 7.78 -12.40
CA PRO A 473 7.81 8.38 -12.26
C PRO A 473 7.00 7.80 -11.09
N GLN A 474 6.06 8.60 -10.55
CA GLN A 474 5.07 8.16 -9.56
C GLN A 474 3.66 8.41 -10.11
N HIS A 475 3.29 7.62 -11.12
CA HIS A 475 2.13 7.90 -11.96
C HIS A 475 0.82 7.25 -11.50
N THR A 476 0.89 6.26 -10.62
CA THR A 476 -0.29 5.62 -10.01
C THR A 476 -0.09 5.45 -8.52
N PHE A 477 -1.16 5.15 -7.78
CA PHE A 477 -1.03 4.81 -6.37
C PHE A 477 -0.46 3.41 -6.12
N TRP A 478 -0.22 2.61 -7.17
CA TRP A 478 0.33 1.27 -7.05
C TRP A 478 1.84 1.32 -6.89
N GLY A 479 2.39 0.60 -5.91
CA GLY A 479 3.83 0.42 -5.72
C GLY A 479 4.47 -0.62 -6.65
N TRP A 480 4.00 -0.70 -7.89
CA TRP A 480 4.44 -1.70 -8.86
C TRP A 480 4.93 -1.04 -10.14
N ASN A 481 6.17 -1.31 -10.52
CA ASN A 481 6.79 -0.71 -11.70
C ASN A 481 7.17 -1.79 -12.72
N TYR A 482 7.05 -1.43 -14.00
CA TYR A 482 7.48 -2.23 -15.14
C TYR A 482 8.60 -1.51 -15.87
N TYR A 483 9.57 -2.26 -16.40
CA TYR A 483 10.77 -1.68 -17.02
C TYR A 483 10.96 -2.20 -18.44
N ARG A 484 11.55 -1.37 -19.32
CA ARG A 484 11.86 -1.72 -20.72
C ARG A 484 12.75 -2.96 -20.87
N TRP A 485 13.61 -3.20 -19.88
CA TRP A 485 14.50 -4.36 -19.83
C TRP A 485 13.84 -5.60 -19.19
N GLY A 486 12.54 -5.55 -18.92
CA GLY A 486 11.68 -6.70 -18.65
C GLY A 486 11.30 -6.94 -17.20
N TYR A 487 11.96 -6.29 -16.24
CA TYR A 487 11.55 -6.38 -14.84
C TYR A 487 10.14 -5.84 -14.61
N GLY A 488 9.40 -6.50 -13.73
CA GLY A 488 8.13 -6.03 -13.19
C GLY A 488 8.03 -6.47 -11.73
N GLY A 489 7.83 -5.53 -10.80
CA GLY A 489 7.84 -5.88 -9.38
C GLY A 489 7.71 -4.69 -8.43
N SER A 490 7.82 -4.99 -7.14
CA SER A 490 7.72 -4.01 -6.04
C SER A 490 8.91 -3.04 -5.98
N GLY A 491 10.07 -3.40 -6.56
CA GLY A 491 11.26 -2.53 -6.66
C GLY A 491 12.54 -3.23 -6.20
N PHE A 492 13.70 -2.56 -6.32
CA PHE A 492 15.00 -3.14 -5.93
C PHE A 492 16.09 -2.11 -5.54
N LEU A 493 15.88 -0.81 -5.78
CA LEU A 493 16.90 0.23 -5.64
C LEU A 493 17.45 0.33 -4.20
N TRP A 494 16.56 0.22 -3.21
CA TRP A 494 16.93 0.38 -1.80
C TRP A 494 17.91 -0.69 -1.34
N TYR A 495 18.02 -1.86 -1.97
CA TYR A 495 19.02 -2.86 -1.56
C TYR A 495 20.47 -2.42 -1.82
N GLY A 496 20.68 -1.54 -2.80
CA GLY A 496 22.01 -0.99 -3.15
C GLY A 496 22.28 0.43 -2.63
N ILE A 497 21.23 1.17 -2.27
CA ILE A 497 21.28 2.59 -1.87
C ILE A 497 20.99 2.71 -0.36
N GLU A 498 21.86 3.41 0.39
CA GLU A 498 21.71 3.60 1.85
C GLU A 498 20.66 4.66 2.19
N GLN A 499 20.61 5.73 1.39
CA GLN A 499 19.68 6.86 1.50
C GLN A 499 18.21 6.41 1.48
N PRO A 500 17.32 7.08 2.22
CA PRO A 500 15.88 6.86 2.11
C PRO A 500 15.33 7.19 0.72
N ILE A 501 14.47 6.30 0.21
CA ILE A 501 13.81 6.45 -1.08
C ILE A 501 12.31 6.54 -0.87
N LEU A 502 11.69 7.59 -1.41
CA LEU A 502 10.24 7.84 -1.36
C LEU A 502 9.44 6.97 -2.34
N ASP A 503 9.76 5.67 -2.36
CA ASP A 503 9.11 4.72 -3.26
C ASP A 503 7.72 4.30 -2.76
N ARG A 504 6.81 4.11 -3.70
CA ARG A 504 5.39 3.79 -3.47
C ARG A 504 5.17 2.39 -2.91
N ALA A 505 6.18 1.51 -2.99
CA ALA A 505 6.16 0.21 -2.32
C ALA A 505 5.97 0.32 -0.79
N PHE A 506 6.30 1.46 -0.19
CA PHE A 506 6.26 1.67 1.26
C PHE A 506 4.93 2.24 1.78
N ASP A 507 4.06 2.76 0.91
CA ASP A 507 2.78 3.37 1.27
C ASP A 507 1.86 2.45 2.07
N VAL A 508 1.89 1.13 1.80
CA VAL A 508 1.08 0.13 2.54
C VAL A 508 1.49 -0.02 4.01
N TRP A 509 2.60 0.61 4.41
CA TRP A 509 3.17 0.58 5.76
C TRP A 509 3.27 1.96 6.40
N SER A 510 2.98 3.06 5.67
CA SER A 510 3.15 4.43 6.16
C SER A 510 2.07 5.37 5.61
N HIS A 511 1.30 5.95 6.53
CA HIS A 511 0.34 7.00 6.23
C HIS A 511 1.03 8.24 5.65
N GLU A 512 2.16 8.63 6.23
CA GLU A 512 2.95 9.81 5.85
C GLU A 512 3.51 9.68 4.43
N SER A 513 3.99 8.50 4.04
CA SER A 513 4.50 8.23 2.70
C SER A 513 3.37 8.29 1.65
N GLU A 514 2.20 7.76 2.00
CA GLU A 514 1.01 7.84 1.15
C GLU A 514 0.49 9.28 1.01
N GLN A 515 0.53 10.08 2.08
CA GLN A 515 0.18 11.50 2.06
C GLN A 515 1.17 12.31 1.20
N TYR A 516 2.47 12.03 1.30
CA TYR A 516 3.49 12.59 0.41
C TYR A 516 3.13 12.38 -1.07
N TYR A 517 2.73 11.15 -1.43
CA TYR A 517 2.34 10.85 -2.80
C TYR A 517 1.15 11.70 -3.26
N PHE A 518 0.13 11.91 -2.43
CA PHE A 518 -1.01 12.72 -2.83
C PHE A 518 -0.63 14.17 -3.08
N GLU A 519 0.26 14.75 -2.25
CA GLU A 519 0.79 16.10 -2.45
C GLU A 519 1.70 16.20 -3.68
N LEU A 520 2.56 15.21 -3.90
CA LEU A 520 3.43 15.15 -5.07
C LEU A 520 2.61 15.01 -6.37
N SER A 521 1.65 14.09 -6.39
CA SER A 521 0.80 13.82 -7.55
C SER A 521 -0.01 15.05 -7.92
N ASP A 522 -0.59 15.74 -6.93
CA ASP A 522 -1.32 17.00 -7.16
C ASP A 522 -0.39 18.08 -7.75
N ALA A 523 0.80 18.27 -7.16
CA ALA A 523 1.76 19.27 -7.61
C ALA A 523 2.30 19.01 -9.04
N LEU A 524 2.58 17.75 -9.38
CA LEU A 524 3.05 17.36 -10.71
C LEU A 524 1.98 17.58 -11.78
N TYR A 525 0.79 17.02 -11.58
CA TYR A 525 -0.25 17.00 -12.62
C TYR A 525 -1.06 18.30 -12.72
N SER A 526 -1.00 19.16 -11.70
CA SER A 526 -1.42 20.56 -11.82
C SER A 526 -0.39 21.45 -12.52
N LYS A 527 0.81 20.91 -12.84
CA LYS A 527 1.95 21.65 -13.41
C LYS A 527 2.34 22.89 -12.59
N ASN A 528 2.16 22.82 -11.26
CA ASN A 528 2.41 23.95 -10.36
C ASN A 528 3.84 23.88 -9.78
N VAL A 529 4.74 24.69 -10.34
CA VAL A 529 6.16 24.78 -9.95
C VAL A 529 6.33 25.12 -8.46
N GLN A 530 5.53 26.04 -7.92
CA GLN A 530 5.64 26.45 -6.52
C GLN A 530 5.15 25.36 -5.57
N SER A 531 4.03 24.70 -5.88
CA SER A 531 3.54 23.55 -5.12
C SER A 531 4.56 22.42 -5.12
N LEU A 532 5.17 22.11 -6.27
CA LEU A 532 6.19 21.06 -6.37
C LEU A 532 7.43 21.39 -5.54
N LYS A 533 7.90 22.65 -5.59
CA LYS A 533 8.97 23.14 -4.72
C LYS A 533 8.61 23.00 -3.23
N ASN A 534 7.38 23.35 -2.85
CA ASN A 534 6.90 23.25 -1.47
C ASN A 534 6.89 21.79 -0.99
N VAL A 535 6.53 20.82 -1.85
CA VAL A 535 6.63 19.38 -1.55
C VAL A 535 8.09 18.98 -1.32
N PHE A 536 9.01 19.40 -2.20
CA PHE A 536 10.43 19.09 -2.03
C PHE A 536 11.01 19.67 -0.73
N ASP A 537 10.64 20.90 -0.37
CA ASP A 537 11.09 21.54 0.86
C ASP A 537 10.44 20.93 2.12
N LYS A 538 9.13 20.65 2.10
CA LYS A 538 8.39 20.07 3.22
C LYS A 538 8.92 18.69 3.61
N TYR A 539 9.22 17.87 2.62
CA TYR A 539 9.75 16.52 2.80
C TYR A 539 11.27 16.47 2.69
N GLN A 540 11.95 17.63 2.71
CA GLN A 540 13.40 17.80 2.61
C GLN A 540 14.07 16.84 1.61
N ILE A 541 13.55 16.80 0.39
CA ILE A 541 14.06 15.97 -0.69
C ILE A 541 15.29 16.63 -1.27
N GLU A 542 16.45 15.97 -1.19
CA GLU A 542 17.71 16.49 -1.72
C GLU A 542 18.00 15.99 -3.13
N PHE A 543 17.65 14.73 -3.42
CA PHE A 543 17.90 14.12 -4.73
C PHE A 543 16.58 13.72 -5.41
N LEU A 544 16.54 13.94 -6.72
CA LEU A 544 15.44 13.51 -7.59
C LEU A 544 16.03 12.54 -8.61
N LEU A 545 15.54 11.30 -8.62
CA LEU A 545 15.98 10.25 -9.53
C LEU A 545 14.87 10.03 -10.57
N VAL A 546 15.12 10.38 -11.82
CA VAL A 546 14.18 10.17 -12.93
C VAL A 546 14.64 8.96 -13.74
N ASP A 547 13.92 7.85 -13.63
CA ASP A 547 14.24 6.60 -14.35
C ASP A 547 13.35 6.42 -15.58
N LYS A 548 13.89 6.73 -16.77
CA LYS A 548 13.17 6.64 -18.04
C LYS A 548 13.05 5.22 -18.58
N ASN A 549 13.63 4.23 -17.88
CA ASN A 549 13.39 2.82 -18.19
C ASN A 549 12.02 2.33 -17.72
N VAL A 550 11.34 3.06 -16.82
CA VAL A 550 9.99 2.70 -16.37
C VAL A 550 9.00 2.86 -17.52
N ILE A 551 8.11 1.88 -17.68
CA ILE A 551 7.04 1.86 -18.66
C ILE A 551 5.69 1.64 -17.98
N TYR A 552 4.64 2.15 -18.62
CA TYR A 552 3.26 1.90 -18.24
C TYR A 552 2.42 1.68 -19.50
N PRO A 553 2.39 0.42 -20.00
CA PRO A 553 1.72 0.10 -21.25
C PRO A 553 0.24 0.54 -21.36
N PRO A 554 -0.59 0.49 -20.29
CA PRO A 554 -1.97 0.96 -20.38
C PRO A 554 -2.12 2.44 -20.74
N ALA A 555 -1.19 3.28 -20.31
CA ALA A 555 -1.24 4.73 -20.54
C ALA A 555 0.17 5.34 -20.50
N PRO A 556 1.00 5.17 -21.56
CA PRO A 556 2.40 5.61 -21.52
C PRO A 556 2.59 7.11 -21.24
N LYS A 557 1.63 7.95 -21.65
CA LYS A 557 1.64 9.40 -21.41
C LYS A 557 1.56 9.75 -19.92
N SER A 558 0.94 8.91 -19.09
CA SER A 558 0.81 9.14 -17.65
C SER A 558 2.15 9.14 -16.88
N LEU A 559 3.22 8.62 -17.49
CA LEU A 559 4.58 8.64 -16.90
C LEU A 559 5.15 10.07 -16.81
N PHE A 560 4.67 10.99 -17.65
CA PHE A 560 4.90 12.43 -17.49
C PHE A 560 6.38 12.86 -17.48
N PHE A 561 7.25 12.14 -18.21
CA PHE A 561 8.69 12.41 -18.19
C PHE A 561 9.05 13.81 -18.72
N PRO A 562 8.63 14.23 -19.95
CA PRO A 562 9.00 15.55 -20.47
C PRO A 562 8.49 16.70 -19.59
N GLU A 563 7.26 16.57 -19.09
CA GLU A 563 6.62 17.56 -18.23
C GLU A 563 7.32 17.63 -16.87
N THR A 564 7.68 16.48 -16.29
CA THR A 564 8.45 16.44 -15.03
C THR A 564 9.80 17.13 -15.23
N GLU A 565 10.57 16.79 -16.26
CA GLU A 565 11.87 17.42 -16.53
C GLU A 565 11.75 18.95 -16.78
N ALA A 566 10.70 19.38 -17.48
CA ALA A 566 10.42 20.80 -17.70
C ALA A 566 10.08 21.53 -16.38
N LEU A 567 9.26 20.92 -15.51
CA LEU A 567 8.96 21.46 -14.19
C LEU A 567 10.22 21.57 -13.33
N LEU A 568 11.05 20.52 -13.29
CA LEU A 568 12.29 20.50 -12.52
C LEU A 568 13.27 21.61 -12.97
N THR A 569 13.37 21.86 -14.27
CA THR A 569 14.24 22.92 -14.82
C THR A 569 13.76 24.33 -14.42
N ASN A 570 12.46 24.49 -14.19
CA ASN A 570 11.86 25.77 -13.79
C ASN A 570 11.86 26.01 -12.27
N ILE A 571 12.25 25.03 -11.44
CA ILE A 571 12.34 25.22 -9.99
C ILE A 571 13.69 25.85 -9.64
N PRO A 572 13.71 27.05 -9.02
CA PRO A 572 14.96 27.65 -8.57
C PRO A 572 15.70 26.75 -7.58
N GLY A 573 16.96 26.46 -7.86
CA GLY A 573 17.82 25.62 -7.02
C GLY A 573 17.81 24.13 -7.36
N VAL A 574 16.99 23.67 -8.32
CA VAL A 574 17.08 22.29 -8.82
C VAL A 574 18.04 22.25 -10.01
N THR A 575 19.02 21.35 -9.95
CA THR A 575 20.02 21.20 -11.02
C THR A 575 20.27 19.73 -11.33
N LYS A 576 20.44 19.40 -12.61
CA LYS A 576 20.83 18.06 -13.03
C LYS A 576 22.31 17.85 -12.69
N VAL A 577 22.62 16.89 -11.82
CA VAL A 577 23.99 16.63 -11.33
C VAL A 577 24.62 15.42 -11.98
N LYS A 578 23.82 14.45 -12.46
CA LYS A 578 24.35 13.28 -13.16
C LYS A 578 23.36 12.63 -14.13
N SER A 579 23.89 11.85 -15.06
CA SER A 579 23.12 10.94 -15.93
C SER A 579 23.84 9.59 -16.02
N PHE A 580 23.08 8.50 -16.07
CA PHE A 580 23.54 7.13 -16.21
C PHE A 580 22.61 6.39 -17.17
N GLY A 581 22.98 6.31 -18.45
CA GLY A 581 22.06 5.83 -19.48
C GLY A 581 20.76 6.64 -19.45
N ASP A 582 19.63 5.96 -19.22
CA ASP A 582 18.30 6.55 -19.16
C ASP A 582 17.87 7.02 -17.76
N ILE A 583 18.80 7.03 -16.80
CA ILE A 583 18.56 7.49 -15.42
C ILE A 583 19.22 8.86 -15.20
N ASP A 584 18.40 9.85 -14.86
CA ASP A 584 18.84 11.21 -14.57
C ASP A 584 18.74 11.52 -13.07
N ILE A 585 19.79 12.15 -12.52
CA ILE A 585 19.84 12.55 -11.11
C ILE A 585 19.91 14.07 -11.04
N TYR A 586 18.93 14.67 -10.38
CA TYR A 586 18.89 16.07 -10.03
C TYR A 586 19.15 16.26 -8.53
N ARG A 587 19.67 17.42 -8.15
CA ARG A 587 19.85 17.84 -6.77
C ARG A 587 19.08 19.13 -6.52
N THR A 588 18.42 19.19 -5.37
CA THR A 588 17.76 20.39 -4.88
C THR A 588 18.73 21.16 -3.97
N ASN A 589 18.87 22.46 -4.18
CA ASN A 589 19.56 23.36 -3.27
C ASN A 589 18.55 23.84 -2.23
N SER A 590 18.09 22.95 -1.34
CA SER A 590 17.24 23.38 -0.25
C SER A 590 18.02 24.27 0.71
N SER A 591 17.43 25.39 1.13
CA SER A 591 18.01 26.33 2.09
C SER A 591 18.15 25.75 3.50
N ASN A 592 17.46 24.64 3.78
CA ASN A 592 17.36 24.10 5.13
C ASN A 592 18.49 23.09 5.39
N ARG A 593 19.59 23.58 5.97
CA ARG A 593 20.70 22.71 6.40
C ARG A 593 20.25 21.84 7.57
N MET A 594 20.10 20.54 7.32
CA MET A 594 19.89 19.53 8.37
C MET A 594 21.19 18.83 8.70
N GLN A 595 21.36 18.42 9.96
CA GLN A 595 22.44 17.50 10.34
C GLN A 595 21.82 16.17 10.73
N LYS A 596 21.93 15.17 9.85
CA LYS A 596 21.41 13.81 10.07
C LYS A 596 19.93 13.84 10.47
N PHE A 597 19.08 14.39 9.59
CA PHE A 597 17.63 14.54 9.80
C PHE A 597 17.18 15.44 10.97
N ILE A 598 18.11 16.11 11.68
CA ILE A 598 17.78 17.03 12.76
C ILE A 598 17.89 18.48 12.30
N TYR A 599 16.90 19.29 12.69
CA TYR A 599 16.95 20.75 12.63
C TYR A 599 16.16 21.39 13.78
N PHE A 600 16.31 22.69 13.96
CA PHE A 600 15.59 23.46 14.98
C PHE A 600 14.73 24.53 14.32
N ALA A 601 13.48 24.67 14.76
CA ALA A 601 12.52 25.63 14.24
C ALA A 601 12.08 26.63 15.33
N LYS A 602 11.90 27.89 14.95
CA LYS A 602 11.39 28.99 15.79
C LYS A 602 10.08 29.53 15.22
N ASN A 603 9.30 30.20 16.08
CA ASN A 603 8.01 30.81 15.74
C ASN A 603 7.04 29.80 15.09
N VAL A 604 7.04 28.56 15.58
CA VAL A 604 6.21 27.48 15.04
C VAL A 604 4.80 27.61 15.58
N ASN A 605 3.84 27.92 14.70
CA ASN A 605 2.44 28.09 15.05
C ASN A 605 1.71 26.74 15.07
N SER A 606 0.65 26.62 15.89
CA SER A 606 -0.16 25.39 16.03
C SER A 606 -1.47 25.45 15.24
N TYR A 607 -1.77 24.41 14.47
CA TYR A 607 -2.96 24.29 13.62
C TYR A 607 -3.67 22.95 13.74
N THR A 608 -4.98 22.94 13.46
CA THR A 608 -5.77 21.71 13.44
C THR A 608 -5.24 20.73 12.40
N ALA A 609 -4.92 19.51 12.85
CA ALA A 609 -4.41 18.47 11.98
C ALA A 609 -5.50 17.99 11.01
N GLN A 610 -5.13 17.83 9.74
CA GLN A 610 -5.98 17.19 8.74
C GLN A 610 -5.39 15.83 8.40
N ARG A 611 -6.23 14.81 8.22
CA ARG A 611 -5.71 13.46 7.97
C ARG A 611 -5.18 13.31 6.55
N TRP A 612 -6.00 13.65 5.56
CA TRP A 612 -5.66 13.57 4.14
C TRP A 612 -5.90 14.90 3.44
N THR A 613 -4.95 15.32 2.61
CA THR A 613 -5.09 16.52 1.76
C THR A 613 -4.39 16.31 0.42
N ASN A 614 -4.84 17.00 -0.63
CA ASN A 614 -4.09 17.08 -1.89
C ASN A 614 -2.95 18.12 -1.80
N ARG A 615 -3.12 19.15 -0.96
CA ARG A 615 -2.14 20.22 -0.75
C ARG A 615 -2.10 20.58 0.72
N ASP A 616 -0.91 20.82 1.26
CA ASP A 616 -0.75 21.34 2.62
C ASP A 616 -0.72 22.87 2.62
N VAL A 617 -1.92 23.47 2.64
CA VAL A 617 -2.10 24.93 2.64
C VAL A 617 -1.41 25.60 3.83
N PHE A 618 -1.27 24.89 4.97
CA PHE A 618 -0.57 25.44 6.14
C PHE A 618 0.93 25.60 5.84
N TYR A 619 1.56 24.56 5.34
CA TYR A 619 2.98 24.61 5.00
C TYR A 619 3.28 25.66 3.92
N GLN A 620 2.42 25.74 2.89
CA GLN A 620 2.57 26.71 1.80
C GLN A 620 2.55 28.15 2.31
N ASN A 621 1.66 28.46 3.25
CA ASN A 621 1.47 29.83 3.74
C ASN A 621 2.44 30.21 4.86
N LEU A 622 2.85 29.26 5.70
CA LEU A 622 3.51 29.54 6.99
C LEU A 622 4.86 28.86 7.18
N GLY A 623 5.19 27.88 6.33
CA GLY A 623 6.33 27.00 6.52
C GLY A 623 6.06 25.98 7.62
N THR A 624 7.03 25.79 8.52
CA THR A 624 6.97 24.78 9.57
C THR A 624 5.85 25.08 10.58
N TYR A 625 5.04 24.08 10.92
CA TYR A 625 3.95 24.23 11.89
C TYR A 625 3.77 23.01 12.80
N ILE A 626 3.10 23.18 13.94
CA ILE A 626 2.68 22.11 14.85
C ILE A 626 1.26 21.69 14.49
N ALA A 627 1.05 20.42 14.16
CA ALA A 627 -0.27 19.83 13.99
C ALA A 627 -0.84 19.43 15.36
N SER A 628 -1.97 20.02 15.77
CA SER A 628 -2.60 19.84 17.08
C SER A 628 -4.11 19.97 17.00
N ASP A 629 -4.85 19.07 17.66
CA ASP A 629 -6.31 19.12 17.73
C ASP A 629 -6.84 20.16 18.73
N ASN A 630 -5.96 20.75 19.55
CA ASN A 630 -6.32 21.65 20.66
C ASN A 630 -6.25 23.14 20.30
N THR A 631 -6.11 23.49 19.02
CA THR A 631 -6.06 24.87 18.53
C THR A 631 -7.33 25.23 17.77
N THR A 632 -7.73 26.49 17.85
CA THR A 632 -8.89 27.02 17.12
C THR A 632 -8.52 27.61 15.76
N THR A 633 -7.22 27.78 15.49
CA THR A 633 -6.70 28.24 14.20
C THR A 633 -6.68 27.08 13.18
N SER A 634 -7.39 27.22 12.05
CA SER A 634 -7.62 26.13 11.09
C SER A 634 -8.03 26.59 9.69
N TYR A 635 -7.91 25.71 8.70
CA TYR A 635 -8.61 25.79 7.42
C TYR A 635 -9.81 24.82 7.45
N PRO A 636 -11.03 25.28 7.79
CA PRO A 636 -12.20 24.42 8.01
C PRO A 636 -12.57 23.48 6.85
N PHE A 637 -12.19 23.84 5.62
CA PHE A 637 -12.52 23.09 4.41
C PHE A 637 -11.29 22.63 3.62
N SER A 638 -10.10 22.56 4.22
CA SER A 638 -8.89 22.15 3.49
C SER A 638 -8.85 20.67 3.10
N SER A 639 -9.67 19.81 3.71
CA SER A 639 -9.74 18.36 3.42
C SER A 639 -10.95 18.02 2.55
N LEU A 640 -10.89 18.44 1.27
CA LEU A 640 -11.82 18.03 0.20
C LEU A 640 -11.24 16.84 -0.57
N PHE A 641 -11.06 15.72 0.13
CA PHE A 641 -10.27 14.60 -0.37
C PHE A 641 -11.14 13.38 -0.73
N SER A 642 -11.14 12.92 -1.98
CA SER A 642 -12.03 11.82 -2.42
C SER A 642 -11.32 10.56 -2.90
N LYS A 643 -9.99 10.49 -2.77
CA LYS A 643 -9.20 9.38 -3.31
C LYS A 643 -9.25 8.11 -2.42
N LYS A 644 -9.88 8.14 -1.24
CA LYS A 644 -10.03 6.99 -0.31
C LYS A 644 -11.49 6.52 -0.22
N THR A 645 -11.71 5.28 0.20
CA THR A 645 -13.06 4.66 0.26
C THR A 645 -13.85 5.01 1.51
N GLU A 646 -13.19 5.45 2.58
CA GLU A 646 -13.84 5.83 3.85
C GLU A 646 -14.13 7.33 3.86
N ALA A 647 -15.32 7.70 4.33
CA ALA A 647 -15.68 9.10 4.59
C ALA A 647 -14.99 9.58 5.88
N GLU A 648 -13.67 9.73 5.84
CA GLU A 648 -12.88 10.33 6.92
C GLU A 648 -12.64 11.83 6.69
N ASN A 649 -13.52 12.49 5.94
CA ASN A 649 -13.44 13.92 5.69
C ASN A 649 -14.22 14.66 6.76
N GLY A 650 -13.57 15.64 7.41
CA GLY A 650 -14.26 16.59 8.29
C GLY A 650 -15.33 17.43 7.56
N VAL A 651 -15.33 17.42 6.23
CA VAL A 651 -16.29 18.12 5.37
C VAL A 651 -17.34 17.16 4.81
N LYS A 652 -18.61 17.46 5.07
CA LYS A 652 -19.77 16.77 4.49
C LYS A 652 -20.30 17.52 3.28
N ILE A 653 -20.53 16.81 2.18
CA ILE A 653 -21.15 17.35 0.97
C ILE A 653 -22.58 16.81 0.87
N THR A 654 -23.54 17.70 0.70
CA THR A 654 -24.96 17.36 0.51
C THR A 654 -25.53 18.08 -0.69
N GLU A 655 -26.38 17.40 -1.45
CA GLU A 655 -27.04 17.94 -2.62
C GLU A 655 -28.47 18.38 -2.29
N GLY A 656 -28.83 19.63 -2.59
CA GLY A 656 -30.19 20.18 -2.54
C GLY A 656 -30.88 20.13 -3.91
N GLU A 657 -31.98 20.87 -4.10
CA GLU A 657 -32.67 20.94 -5.40
C GLU A 657 -31.89 21.83 -6.38
N ASN A 658 -31.69 23.10 -6.01
CA ASN A 658 -31.04 24.13 -6.83
C ASN A 658 -29.61 24.46 -6.36
N ASP A 659 -29.15 23.87 -5.27
CA ASP A 659 -27.84 24.11 -4.69
C ASP A 659 -27.17 22.82 -4.22
N TYR A 660 -25.89 22.92 -3.91
CA TYR A 660 -25.19 21.92 -3.11
C TYR A 660 -24.43 22.62 -1.98
N LYS A 661 -24.25 21.89 -0.88
CA LYS A 661 -23.75 22.43 0.38
C LYS A 661 -22.55 21.65 0.88
N LEU A 662 -21.50 22.38 1.25
CA LEU A 662 -20.38 21.88 2.03
C LEU A 662 -20.58 22.29 3.49
N SER A 663 -20.46 21.35 4.43
CA SER A 663 -20.57 21.66 5.85
C SER A 663 -19.47 21.02 6.68
N THR A 664 -19.02 21.74 7.71
CA THR A 664 -18.06 21.26 8.71
C THR A 664 -18.49 21.71 10.10
N THR A 665 -18.04 20.99 11.12
CA THR A 665 -18.34 21.32 12.52
C THR A 665 -17.14 21.96 13.18
N LEU A 666 -17.38 23.09 13.83
CA LEU A 666 -16.37 23.78 14.64
C LEU A 666 -16.59 23.42 16.12
N PRO A 667 -15.50 23.15 16.87
CA PRO A 667 -15.59 22.82 18.28
C PRO A 667 -16.15 24.00 19.10
N PRO A 668 -16.64 23.75 20.34
CA PRO A 668 -17.02 24.81 21.28
C PRO A 668 -15.85 25.77 21.52
N ARG A 669 -16.14 27.07 21.64
CA ARG A 669 -15.13 28.14 21.75
C ARG A 669 -15.40 29.03 22.94
N GLN A 670 -14.35 29.35 23.69
CA GLN A 670 -14.41 30.24 24.84
C GLN A 670 -14.26 31.72 24.48
N LYS A 671 -13.74 32.02 23.28
CA LYS A 671 -13.47 33.38 22.78
C LYS A 671 -14.00 33.53 21.36
N ASP A 672 -14.16 34.78 20.96
CA ASP A 672 -14.46 35.14 19.58
C ASP A 672 -13.28 34.77 18.67
N ILE A 673 -13.57 34.36 17.44
CA ILE A 673 -12.58 33.99 16.43
C ILE A 673 -12.82 34.76 15.14
N ASN A 674 -11.76 34.96 14.37
CA ASN A 674 -11.81 35.65 13.09
C ASN A 674 -11.91 34.63 11.95
N LEU A 675 -13.01 34.68 11.20
CA LEU A 675 -13.17 33.96 9.93
C LEU A 675 -12.71 34.89 8.79
N LYS A 676 -11.59 34.56 8.18
CA LYS A 676 -11.08 35.22 6.97
C LYS A 676 -11.62 34.48 5.75
N ILE A 677 -12.36 35.21 4.91
CA ILE A 677 -12.88 34.74 3.63
C ILE A 677 -12.01 35.37 2.52
N PRO A 678 -11.35 34.56 1.68
CA PRO A 678 -10.51 35.08 0.60
C PRO A 678 -11.36 35.78 -0.46
N SER A 679 -10.73 36.60 -1.28
CA SER A 679 -11.42 37.25 -2.40
C SER A 679 -11.82 36.21 -3.45
N TYR A 680 -13.13 36.12 -3.71
CA TYR A 680 -13.68 35.17 -4.68
C TYR A 680 -13.13 35.35 -6.10
N PRO A 681 -13.09 36.56 -6.69
CA PRO A 681 -12.60 36.73 -8.06
C PRO A 681 -11.08 36.54 -8.21
N THR A 682 -10.29 36.62 -7.13
CA THR A 682 -8.84 36.41 -7.20
C THR A 682 -8.44 34.95 -7.04
N THR A 683 -9.35 34.11 -6.54
CA THR A 683 -9.10 32.68 -6.30
C THR A 683 -9.73 31.78 -7.36
N GLN A 684 -10.55 32.32 -8.26
CA GLN A 684 -11.30 31.56 -9.27
C GLN A 684 -10.97 32.06 -10.68
N HIS A 685 -11.09 31.19 -11.69
CA HIS A 685 -10.96 31.59 -13.09
C HIS A 685 -12.29 31.88 -13.78
N VAL A 686 -13.39 31.48 -13.15
CA VAL A 686 -14.75 31.72 -13.62
C VAL A 686 -15.65 32.19 -12.48
N ILE A 687 -16.73 32.87 -12.84
CA ILE A 687 -17.74 33.31 -11.89
C ILE A 687 -19.16 33.00 -12.38
N PRO A 688 -19.99 32.37 -11.53
CA PRO A 688 -21.42 32.21 -11.77
C PRO A 688 -22.16 33.51 -12.07
N VAL A 689 -22.98 33.51 -13.12
CA VAL A 689 -23.84 34.64 -13.48
C VAL A 689 -25.22 34.17 -13.94
N GLN A 690 -26.25 34.90 -13.50
CA GLN A 690 -27.62 34.81 -14.01
C GLN A 690 -27.88 35.96 -14.96
N ILE A 691 -28.33 35.69 -16.17
CA ILE A 691 -28.81 36.72 -17.09
C ILE A 691 -30.31 36.90 -16.87
N LEU A 692 -30.71 38.11 -16.51
CA LEU A 692 -32.08 38.50 -16.21
C LEU A 692 -32.61 39.41 -17.32
N LEU A 693 -33.88 39.21 -17.68
CA LEU A 693 -34.63 40.13 -18.53
C LEU A 693 -35.50 41.00 -17.64
N GLN A 694 -35.17 42.28 -17.51
CA GLN A 694 -35.91 43.22 -16.68
C GLN A 694 -36.64 44.27 -17.52
N LYS A 695 -37.68 44.87 -16.94
CA LYS A 695 -38.47 45.92 -17.56
C LYS A 695 -38.23 47.23 -16.81
N SER A 696 -37.80 48.26 -17.53
CA SER A 696 -37.65 49.62 -16.98
C SER A 696 -39.03 50.23 -16.66
N GLN A 697 -39.05 51.31 -15.87
CA GLN A 697 -40.27 52.08 -15.55
C GLN A 697 -41.00 52.57 -16.80
N ASP A 698 -40.28 52.87 -17.89
CA ASP A 698 -40.82 53.29 -19.19
C ASP A 698 -41.26 52.12 -20.10
N GLY A 699 -41.23 50.89 -19.59
CA GLY A 699 -41.68 49.70 -20.31
C GLY A 699 -40.69 49.08 -21.30
N VAL A 700 -39.46 49.62 -21.39
CA VAL A 700 -38.36 49.08 -22.22
C VAL A 700 -37.72 47.86 -21.53
N LEU A 701 -37.46 46.80 -22.29
CA LEU A 701 -36.78 45.61 -21.79
C LEU A 701 -35.26 45.81 -21.81
N PHE A 702 -34.56 45.29 -20.81
CA PHE A 702 -33.10 45.33 -20.75
C PHE A 702 -32.52 44.04 -20.16
N LEU A 703 -31.30 43.71 -20.58
CA LEU A 703 -30.54 42.58 -20.07
C LEU A 703 -29.63 43.03 -18.94
N GLN A 704 -29.62 42.23 -17.88
CA GLN A 704 -28.80 42.45 -16.70
C GLN A 704 -28.10 41.15 -16.31
N ALA A 705 -26.80 41.22 -15.98
CA ALA A 705 -26.06 40.14 -15.38
C ALA A 705 -26.11 40.25 -13.85
N LYS A 706 -26.64 39.23 -13.18
CA LYS A 706 -26.57 39.08 -11.72
C LYS A 706 -25.48 38.07 -11.37
N ILE A 707 -24.37 38.57 -10.87
CA ILE A 707 -23.24 37.77 -10.43
C ILE A 707 -23.58 37.07 -9.11
N LEU A 708 -23.31 35.77 -9.02
CA LEU A 708 -23.58 34.96 -7.84
C LEU A 708 -22.27 34.55 -7.16
N THR A 709 -22.12 34.90 -5.87
CA THR A 709 -21.08 34.30 -5.02
C THR A 709 -21.69 33.18 -4.17
N PRO A 710 -20.86 32.28 -3.61
CA PRO A 710 -21.31 31.34 -2.59
C PRO A 710 -21.94 32.06 -1.39
N ASN A 711 -22.88 31.42 -0.73
CA ASN A 711 -23.45 31.92 0.53
C ASN A 711 -22.86 31.13 1.70
N ILE A 712 -22.29 31.82 2.68
CA ILE A 712 -21.71 31.20 3.87
C ILE A 712 -22.63 31.43 5.06
N TYR A 713 -22.89 30.36 5.81
CA TYR A 713 -23.75 30.34 6.98
C TYR A 713 -23.01 29.82 8.20
N SER A 714 -23.31 30.39 9.36
CA SER A 714 -22.93 29.85 10.67
C SER A 714 -24.20 29.50 11.43
N SER A 715 -24.41 28.21 11.74
CA SER A 715 -25.61 27.69 12.41
C SER A 715 -26.92 28.22 11.78
N SER A 716 -27.05 28.11 10.45
CA SER A 716 -28.18 28.59 9.63
C SER A 716 -28.34 30.11 9.48
N LYS A 717 -27.49 30.93 10.12
CA LYS A 717 -27.46 32.38 9.88
C LYS A 717 -26.50 32.72 8.75
N LYS A 718 -26.97 33.39 7.69
CA LYS A 718 -26.10 33.88 6.60
C LYS A 718 -25.13 34.93 7.17
N ILE A 719 -23.84 34.69 7.00
CA ILE A 719 -22.75 35.59 7.43
C ILE A 719 -22.05 36.25 6.25
N TRP A 720 -22.05 35.61 5.06
CA TRP A 720 -21.45 36.17 3.85
C TRP A 720 -22.19 35.70 2.59
N GLY A 721 -22.08 36.46 1.51
CA GLY A 721 -22.60 36.14 0.19
C GLY A 721 -23.16 37.38 -0.49
N GLN A 722 -22.57 37.76 -1.60
CA GLN A 722 -22.87 38.95 -2.37
C GLN A 722 -23.69 38.59 -3.63
N SER A 723 -24.53 39.53 -4.06
CA SER A 723 -25.26 39.44 -5.32
C SER A 723 -25.16 40.79 -5.99
N ILE A 724 -24.36 40.88 -7.06
CA ILE A 724 -24.07 42.14 -7.72
C ILE A 724 -24.68 42.14 -9.10
N GLN A 725 -25.32 43.25 -9.44
CA GLN A 725 -26.06 43.41 -10.66
C GLN A 725 -25.32 44.36 -11.61
N VAL A 726 -25.03 43.89 -12.82
CA VAL A 726 -24.33 44.62 -13.87
C VAL A 726 -25.28 44.79 -15.06
N PRO A 727 -25.70 46.02 -15.43
CA PRO A 727 -26.49 46.23 -16.63
C PRO A 727 -25.67 45.91 -17.89
N LEU A 728 -26.27 45.21 -18.85
CA LEU A 728 -25.59 44.82 -20.11
C LEU A 728 -26.10 45.66 -21.29
N PHE A 729 -27.39 45.58 -21.60
CA PHE A 729 -27.97 46.25 -22.78
C PHE A 729 -29.42 46.68 -22.57
N LEU A 730 -29.82 47.80 -23.16
CA LEU A 730 -31.21 48.12 -23.46
C LEU A 730 -31.61 47.40 -24.75
N LEU A 731 -32.72 46.65 -24.73
CA LEU A 731 -33.21 45.94 -25.92
C LEU A 731 -34.04 46.88 -26.81
N PRO A 732 -33.95 46.75 -28.15
CA PRO A 732 -34.83 47.48 -29.06
C PRO A 732 -36.32 47.18 -28.78
N LYS A 733 -37.22 48.13 -29.04
CA LYS A 733 -38.66 47.93 -28.84
C LYS A 733 -39.13 46.65 -29.57
N PRO A 734 -39.90 45.77 -28.90
CA PRO A 734 -40.22 44.44 -29.41
C PRO A 734 -41.28 44.52 -30.52
N ASN A 735 -40.87 44.96 -31.71
CA ASN A 735 -41.66 44.79 -32.93
C ASN A 735 -41.06 43.61 -33.71
N VAL A 736 -41.59 42.40 -33.45
CA VAL A 736 -41.51 41.23 -34.34
C VAL A 736 -40.07 40.70 -34.65
N LEU A 737 -39.16 40.65 -33.68
CA LEU A 737 -37.81 40.07 -33.88
C LEU A 737 -37.54 38.88 -32.96
N ASP A 738 -37.03 37.78 -33.53
CA ASP A 738 -36.62 36.57 -32.81
C ASP A 738 -35.20 36.72 -32.23
N LEU A 739 -35.09 37.49 -31.14
CA LEU A 739 -33.81 37.81 -30.54
C LEU A 739 -33.18 36.61 -29.81
N LYS A 740 -31.89 36.39 -30.03
CA LYS A 740 -31.06 35.38 -29.36
C LYS A 740 -29.91 36.07 -28.65
N ILE A 741 -29.58 35.61 -27.45
CA ILE A 741 -28.35 35.98 -26.75
C ILE A 741 -27.32 34.88 -26.95
N ASN A 742 -26.08 35.27 -27.23
CA ASN A 742 -24.91 34.42 -27.28
C ASN A 742 -23.87 34.96 -26.29
N ILE A 743 -23.50 34.15 -25.31
CA ILE A 743 -22.52 34.50 -24.28
C ILE A 743 -21.24 33.71 -24.55
N ASN A 744 -20.14 34.43 -24.79
CA ASN A 744 -18.80 33.89 -25.04
C ASN A 744 -18.73 32.83 -26.15
N GLY A 745 -19.68 32.83 -27.09
CA GLY A 745 -19.76 31.83 -28.17
C GLY A 745 -20.29 30.45 -27.73
N GLY A 746 -20.52 30.22 -26.43
CA GLY A 746 -20.85 28.91 -25.88
C GLY A 746 -22.32 28.74 -25.48
N THR A 747 -22.92 29.77 -24.88
CA THR A 747 -24.29 29.69 -24.36
C THR A 747 -25.23 30.52 -25.24
N GLN A 748 -26.18 29.85 -25.92
CA GLN A 748 -27.17 30.51 -26.77
C GLN A 748 -28.59 30.30 -26.24
N VAL A 749 -29.31 31.41 -25.99
CA VAL A 749 -30.68 31.37 -25.47
C VAL A 749 -31.59 32.35 -26.20
N ARG A 750 -32.83 31.95 -26.46
CA ARG A 750 -33.85 32.81 -27.07
C ARG A 750 -34.40 33.79 -26.04
N ILE A 751 -34.51 35.07 -26.40
CA ILE A 751 -35.11 36.09 -25.54
C ILE A 751 -36.64 36.05 -25.71
N PRO A 752 -37.42 35.80 -24.64
CA PRO A 752 -38.87 35.80 -24.71
C PRO A 752 -39.42 37.23 -24.87
N SER A 753 -40.59 37.34 -25.51
CA SER A 753 -41.28 38.63 -25.74
C SER A 753 -41.80 39.29 -24.45
N VAL A 754 -41.80 38.59 -23.32
CA VAL A 754 -42.28 39.05 -22.02
C VAL A 754 -41.23 38.70 -20.96
N ALA A 755 -40.89 39.67 -20.10
CA ALA A 755 -40.03 39.45 -18.95
C ALA A 755 -40.70 38.47 -17.95
N LYS A 756 -39.91 37.53 -17.43
CA LYS A 756 -40.29 36.62 -16.35
C LYS A 756 -39.38 36.87 -15.15
N ASP A 757 -39.84 36.49 -13.97
CA ASP A 757 -39.04 36.60 -12.73
C ASP A 757 -37.86 35.60 -12.71
N ASP A 758 -37.93 34.53 -13.50
CA ASP A 758 -36.87 33.53 -13.63
C ASP A 758 -35.72 34.02 -14.53
N PRO A 759 -34.46 33.61 -14.25
CA PRO A 759 -33.34 33.93 -15.12
C PRO A 759 -33.50 33.32 -16.52
N LEU A 760 -33.10 34.09 -17.54
CA LEU A 760 -33.05 33.61 -18.92
C LEU A 760 -32.07 32.45 -19.05
N VAL A 761 -30.91 32.58 -18.41
CA VAL A 761 -29.87 31.56 -18.36
C VAL A 761 -28.97 31.76 -17.15
N THR A 762 -28.49 30.67 -16.58
CA THR A 762 -27.41 30.67 -15.59
C THR A 762 -26.18 30.05 -16.24
N THR A 763 -25.05 30.75 -16.24
CA THR A 763 -23.82 30.36 -16.93
C THR A 763 -22.61 30.92 -16.17
N PHE A 764 -21.41 30.77 -16.71
CA PHE A 764 -20.20 31.40 -16.17
C PHE A 764 -19.68 32.54 -17.04
N PHE A 765 -19.14 33.57 -16.39
CA PHE A 765 -18.21 34.52 -17.00
C PHE A 765 -16.77 34.14 -16.64
N SER A 766 -15.84 34.38 -17.56
CA SER A 766 -14.41 34.20 -17.29
C SER A 766 -13.85 35.40 -16.53
N LEU A 767 -12.97 35.13 -15.58
CA LEU A 767 -12.19 36.12 -14.84
C LEU A 767 -10.79 36.31 -15.40
N ASN A 768 -10.41 35.56 -16.45
CA ASN A 768 -9.08 35.61 -17.08
C ASN A 768 -9.09 36.36 -18.42
N GLN A 769 -10.26 36.69 -18.96
CA GLN A 769 -10.43 37.36 -20.25
C GLN A 769 -11.72 38.18 -20.29
N ASP A 770 -11.84 39.03 -21.30
CA ASP A 770 -13.07 39.79 -21.56
C ASP A 770 -14.24 38.85 -21.90
N ASN A 771 -15.43 39.20 -21.40
CA ASN A 771 -16.66 38.46 -21.67
C ASN A 771 -17.49 39.17 -22.73
N TYR A 772 -17.90 38.44 -23.76
CA TYR A 772 -18.67 38.96 -24.88
C TYR A 772 -20.10 38.45 -24.78
N VAL A 773 -21.05 39.36 -24.58
CA VAL A 773 -22.47 39.05 -24.65
C VAL A 773 -22.99 39.66 -25.94
N THR A 774 -23.50 38.85 -26.86
CA THR A 774 -23.99 39.29 -28.16
C THR A 774 -25.47 39.01 -28.28
N VAL A 775 -26.25 40.02 -28.66
CA VAL A 775 -27.66 39.87 -29.02
C VAL A 775 -27.78 39.92 -30.54
N SER A 776 -28.42 38.92 -31.13
CA SER A 776 -28.61 38.81 -32.58
C SER A 776 -30.03 38.43 -32.97
N ASP A 777 -30.47 38.76 -34.19
CA ASP A 777 -31.75 38.33 -34.75
C ASP A 777 -31.60 37.52 -36.06
N SER A 778 -32.72 37.20 -36.71
CA SER A 778 -32.79 36.51 -38.00
C SER A 778 -32.65 37.43 -39.23
N GLN A 779 -32.49 38.74 -39.04
CA GLN A 779 -32.48 39.79 -40.08
C GLN A 779 -31.19 40.64 -40.08
N ASN A 780 -30.07 40.10 -39.56
CA ASN A 780 -28.72 40.71 -39.49
C ASN A 780 -28.49 41.77 -38.39
N LEU A 781 -29.36 41.94 -37.39
CA LEU A 781 -29.01 42.69 -36.18
C LEU A 781 -27.99 41.86 -35.37
N SER A 782 -26.85 42.46 -35.01
CA SER A 782 -25.89 41.88 -34.06
C SER A 782 -25.25 42.99 -33.23
N GLN A 783 -25.52 43.00 -31.93
CA GLN A 783 -24.93 43.95 -30.96
C GLN A 783 -24.16 43.19 -29.90
N THR A 784 -22.92 43.60 -29.62
CA THR A 784 -22.05 42.94 -28.64
C THR A 784 -21.68 43.91 -27.52
N TYR A 785 -21.81 43.46 -26.28
CA TYR A 785 -21.36 44.13 -25.06
C TYR A 785 -20.14 43.37 -24.57
N VAL A 786 -19.06 44.13 -24.38
CA VAL A 786 -17.80 43.60 -23.87
C VAL A 786 -17.70 43.95 -22.40
N LEU A 787 -17.94 42.97 -21.55
CA LEU A 787 -17.71 43.09 -20.12
C LEU A 787 -16.23 42.84 -19.85
N LYS A 788 -15.49 43.94 -19.62
CA LYS A 788 -14.05 43.90 -19.40
C LYS A 788 -13.68 43.12 -18.14
N GLN A 789 -12.62 42.32 -18.24
CA GLN A 789 -12.13 41.48 -17.14
C GLN A 789 -11.84 42.28 -15.86
N ASN A 790 -11.14 43.42 -15.98
CA ASN A 790 -10.78 44.27 -14.85
C ASN A 790 -12.00 44.80 -14.08
N LEU A 791 -13.09 45.12 -14.79
CA LEU A 791 -14.32 45.58 -14.16
C LEU A 791 -14.91 44.51 -13.23
N LEU A 792 -14.91 43.24 -13.67
CA LEU A 792 -15.36 42.12 -12.84
C LEU A 792 -14.48 41.91 -11.60
N LEU A 793 -13.16 42.05 -11.75
CA LEU A 793 -12.21 41.91 -10.65
C LEU A 793 -12.37 43.02 -9.60
N ASP A 794 -12.62 44.25 -10.03
CA ASP A 794 -12.77 45.40 -9.12
C ASP A 794 -14.12 45.39 -8.36
N ILE A 795 -15.17 44.81 -8.95
CA ILE A 795 -16.51 44.75 -8.35
C ILE A 795 -16.56 43.84 -7.10
N ILE A 796 -15.68 42.84 -6.97
CA ILE A 796 -15.75 41.78 -5.93
C ILE A 796 -14.40 41.62 -5.19
N LYS A 797 -13.60 42.68 -5.15
CA LYS A 797 -12.16 42.58 -4.86
C LYS A 797 -11.81 42.24 -3.41
N GLU A 798 -12.67 42.58 -2.45
CA GLU A 798 -12.28 42.63 -1.04
C GLU A 798 -12.36 41.27 -0.32
N GLU A 799 -11.25 40.91 0.35
CA GLU A 799 -11.26 39.88 1.39
C GLU A 799 -12.21 40.30 2.52
N ALA A 800 -12.95 39.35 3.08
CA ALA A 800 -13.86 39.64 4.20
C ALA A 800 -13.34 39.04 5.51
N LEU A 801 -13.33 39.85 6.58
CA LEU A 801 -13.01 39.42 7.93
C LEU A 801 -14.29 39.44 8.78
N ILE A 802 -14.73 38.28 9.25
CA ILE A 802 -15.97 38.12 10.02
C ILE A 802 -15.65 37.62 11.42
N ILE A 803 -16.16 38.29 12.45
CA ILE A 803 -16.02 37.84 13.84
C ILE A 803 -17.12 36.83 14.15
N LEU A 804 -16.74 35.60 14.49
CA LEU A 804 -17.66 34.58 14.99
C LEU A 804 -17.62 34.58 16.52
N PRO A 805 -18.77 34.72 17.21
CA PRO A 805 -18.81 34.84 18.65
C PRO A 805 -18.42 33.52 19.35
N ALA A 806 -17.97 33.64 20.59
CA ALA A 806 -17.79 32.52 21.50
C ALA A 806 -19.09 31.69 21.62
N SER A 807 -18.97 30.36 21.65
CA SER A 807 -20.10 29.45 21.71
C SER A 807 -19.79 28.25 22.60
N LYS A 808 -20.66 28.00 23.59
CA LYS A 808 -20.57 26.80 24.45
C LYS A 808 -20.98 25.51 23.74
N GLN A 809 -21.64 25.60 22.59
CA GLN A 809 -22.04 24.47 21.77
C GLN A 809 -21.21 24.41 20.47
N GLN A 810 -21.14 23.24 19.87
CA GLN A 810 -20.59 23.08 18.52
C GLN A 810 -21.38 23.95 17.54
N THR A 811 -20.66 24.57 16.60
CA THR A 811 -21.26 25.44 15.56
C THR A 811 -21.00 24.82 14.21
N THR A 812 -21.99 24.85 13.32
CA THR A 812 -21.83 24.31 11.96
C THR A 812 -21.53 25.47 11.02
N LEU A 813 -20.43 25.36 10.27
CA LEU A 813 -20.10 26.28 9.19
C LEU A 813 -20.50 25.63 7.87
N GLU A 814 -21.28 26.35 7.06
CA GLU A 814 -21.85 25.82 5.82
C GLU A 814 -21.60 26.78 4.66
N ILE A 815 -21.28 26.24 3.48
CA ILE A 815 -21.16 27.00 2.23
C ILE A 815 -22.13 26.42 1.22
N LEU A 816 -23.03 27.25 0.71
CA LEU A 816 -24.00 26.89 -0.32
C LEU A 816 -23.55 27.45 -1.67
N PHE A 817 -23.55 26.56 -2.67
CA PHE A 817 -23.19 26.86 -4.05
C PHE A 817 -24.41 26.64 -4.96
N PRO A 818 -24.73 27.58 -5.86
CA PRO A 818 -25.78 27.36 -6.84
C PRO A 818 -25.39 26.22 -7.78
N LYS A 819 -26.34 25.35 -8.13
CA LYS A 819 -26.17 24.41 -9.24
C LYS A 819 -26.31 25.18 -10.54
N ILE A 820 -25.30 25.07 -11.38
CA ILE A 820 -25.30 25.69 -12.70
C ILE A 820 -25.28 24.56 -13.71
N THR A 821 -26.35 24.49 -14.50
CA THR A 821 -26.49 23.54 -15.59
C THR A 821 -26.23 24.26 -16.91
N ASP A 822 -25.00 24.17 -17.38
CA ASP A 822 -24.56 24.67 -18.68
C ASP A 822 -23.83 23.58 -19.48
N SER A 823 -23.53 23.85 -20.74
CA SER A 823 -22.81 22.92 -21.61
C SER A 823 -21.29 22.97 -21.43
N PHE A 824 -20.76 23.75 -20.49
CA PHE A 824 -19.34 24.08 -20.38
C PHE A 824 -18.68 23.50 -19.12
N LEU A 825 -19.20 23.77 -17.93
CA LEU A 825 -18.62 23.36 -16.63
C LEU A 825 -19.56 22.46 -15.81
N SER A 826 -20.56 21.88 -16.45
CA SER A 826 -21.48 20.96 -15.80
C SER A 826 -21.83 19.77 -16.69
N PHE A 827 -22.31 18.71 -16.06
CA PHE A 827 -22.87 17.55 -16.73
C PHE A 827 -23.94 16.95 -15.85
N GLU A 828 -25.05 16.49 -16.42
CA GLU A 828 -26.07 15.76 -15.68
C GLU A 828 -26.78 14.78 -16.61
N THR A 829 -26.98 13.55 -16.12
CA THR A 829 -27.81 12.55 -16.79
C THR A 829 -28.56 11.68 -15.78
N ASP A 830 -29.84 11.49 -16.03
CA ASP A 830 -30.74 10.53 -15.39
C ASP A 830 -31.42 9.59 -16.41
N ASP A 831 -30.97 9.65 -17.66
CA ASP A 831 -31.37 8.76 -18.76
C ASP A 831 -30.15 8.00 -19.31
N PHE A 832 -30.19 6.68 -19.16
CA PHE A 832 -29.15 5.76 -19.57
C PHE A 832 -29.59 4.92 -20.78
N SER A 833 -30.69 5.27 -21.44
CA SER A 833 -31.27 4.52 -22.57
C SER A 833 -30.31 4.37 -23.75
N SER A 834 -29.46 5.37 -23.98
CA SER A 834 -28.45 5.42 -25.06
C SER A 834 -27.04 5.05 -24.61
N GLN A 835 -26.86 4.64 -23.34
CA GLN A 835 -25.54 4.39 -22.79
C GLN A 835 -24.87 3.17 -23.45
N ASN A 836 -23.63 3.35 -23.92
CA ASN A 836 -22.84 2.23 -24.43
C ASN A 836 -22.31 1.40 -23.26
N VAL A 837 -22.85 0.20 -23.10
CA VAL A 837 -22.44 -0.75 -22.05
C VAL A 837 -21.80 -1.95 -22.71
N LYS A 838 -20.51 -2.17 -22.46
CA LYS A 838 -19.74 -3.26 -23.06
C LYS A 838 -18.88 -3.97 -22.05
N SER A 839 -18.49 -5.21 -22.33
CA SER A 839 -17.47 -5.84 -21.50
C SER A 839 -16.10 -5.25 -21.82
N CYS A 840 -15.38 -4.86 -20.78
CA CYS A 840 -14.02 -4.31 -20.82
C CYS A 840 -12.97 -5.32 -20.31
N ASP A 841 -13.39 -6.57 -20.09
CA ASP A 841 -12.49 -7.64 -19.64
C ASP A 841 -12.04 -8.49 -20.82
N ASN A 842 -10.78 -8.34 -21.21
CA ASN A 842 -10.20 -9.13 -22.31
C ASN A 842 -9.83 -10.57 -21.90
N PHE A 843 -9.81 -10.88 -20.60
CA PHE A 843 -9.33 -12.16 -20.06
C PHE A 843 -10.44 -13.02 -19.49
N ARG A 844 -11.56 -12.43 -19.06
CA ARG A 844 -12.70 -13.13 -18.49
C ARG A 844 -13.92 -12.99 -19.39
N GLN A 845 -14.27 -14.10 -20.04
CA GLN A 845 -15.41 -14.18 -20.97
C GLN A 845 -16.69 -14.67 -20.28
N GLY A 846 -16.93 -14.23 -19.05
CA GLY A 846 -18.15 -14.59 -18.32
C GLY A 846 -19.41 -13.93 -18.86
N LYS A 847 -20.54 -14.24 -18.24
CA LYS A 847 -21.85 -13.69 -18.63
C LYS A 847 -21.98 -12.27 -18.10
N TYR A 848 -22.61 -11.41 -18.87
CA TYR A 848 -23.01 -10.08 -18.44
C TYR A 848 -24.34 -9.70 -19.09
N SER A 849 -25.06 -8.80 -18.46
CA SER A 849 -26.28 -8.22 -19.00
C SER A 849 -26.50 -6.84 -18.39
N HIS A 850 -27.20 -5.97 -19.11
CA HIS A 850 -27.72 -4.72 -18.58
C HIS A 850 -29.21 -4.63 -18.84
N LYS A 851 -29.93 -3.89 -17.99
CA LYS A 851 -31.36 -3.64 -18.13
C LYS A 851 -31.69 -2.22 -17.72
N ILE A 852 -32.51 -1.55 -18.55
CA ILE A 852 -33.11 -0.27 -18.18
C ILE A 852 -34.34 -0.54 -17.31
N LEU A 853 -34.35 0.01 -16.11
CA LEU A 853 -35.47 0.00 -15.17
C LEU A 853 -36.19 1.34 -15.30
N SER A 854 -37.44 1.33 -15.75
CA SER A 854 -38.24 2.55 -15.89
C SER A 854 -39.07 2.76 -14.64
N GLU A 855 -38.92 3.92 -14.00
CA GLU A 855 -39.70 4.35 -12.83
C GLU A 855 -40.20 5.78 -13.09
N GLY A 856 -41.36 5.91 -13.74
CA GLY A 856 -41.86 7.21 -14.21
C GLY A 856 -41.07 7.75 -15.41
N LYS A 857 -40.52 8.98 -15.29
CA LYS A 857 -39.70 9.64 -16.33
C LYS A 857 -38.19 9.35 -16.21
N SER A 858 -37.74 8.69 -15.14
CA SER A 858 -36.32 8.37 -14.90
C SER A 858 -36.02 6.92 -15.28
N HIS A 859 -34.87 6.70 -15.93
CA HIS A 859 -34.42 5.40 -16.39
C HIS A 859 -33.17 4.99 -15.61
N ALA A 860 -33.29 4.07 -14.66
CA ALA A 860 -32.13 3.53 -13.96
C ALA A 860 -31.48 2.40 -14.77
N LEU A 861 -30.15 2.32 -14.79
CA LEU A 861 -29.40 1.27 -15.47
C LEU A 861 -28.95 0.21 -14.46
N GLN A 862 -29.47 -1.00 -14.60
CA GLN A 862 -29.01 -2.18 -13.87
C GLN A 862 -27.90 -2.87 -14.65
N LEU A 863 -26.76 -3.09 -13.99
CA LEU A 863 -25.59 -3.79 -14.50
C LEU A 863 -25.43 -5.11 -13.75
N THR A 864 -25.32 -6.21 -14.49
CA THR A 864 -25.14 -7.56 -13.93
C THR A 864 -23.93 -8.23 -14.58
N SER A 865 -22.97 -8.67 -13.77
CA SER A 865 -21.74 -9.32 -14.24
C SER A 865 -21.48 -10.61 -13.47
N GLN A 866 -21.03 -11.65 -14.18
CA GLN A 866 -20.57 -12.92 -13.62
C GLN A 866 -19.31 -13.40 -14.35
N ASN A 867 -18.16 -13.41 -13.68
CA ASN A 867 -16.84 -13.65 -14.27
C ASN A 867 -16.53 -12.74 -15.47
N SER A 868 -16.92 -11.48 -15.39
CA SER A 868 -16.80 -10.48 -16.45
C SER A 868 -16.76 -9.10 -15.81
N THR A 869 -16.26 -8.13 -16.56
CA THR A 869 -16.31 -6.73 -16.17
C THR A 869 -17.13 -5.97 -17.21
N LEU A 870 -18.23 -5.40 -16.76
CA LEU A 870 -19.12 -4.58 -17.59
C LEU A 870 -18.78 -3.11 -17.31
N CYS A 871 -18.41 -2.38 -18.35
CA CYS A 871 -17.99 -0.99 -18.25
C CYS A 871 -18.98 -0.06 -18.94
N MET A 872 -19.07 1.15 -18.41
CA MET A 872 -19.71 2.29 -19.04
C MET A 872 -18.91 3.55 -18.71
N ASP A 873 -18.91 4.51 -19.63
CA ASP A 873 -18.17 5.74 -19.51
C ASP A 873 -18.97 6.96 -20.00
N PHE A 874 -18.69 8.13 -19.44
CA PHE A 874 -19.23 9.41 -19.89
C PHE A 874 -18.07 10.32 -20.28
N TYR A 875 -17.98 10.66 -21.57
CA TYR A 875 -16.97 11.59 -22.08
C TYR A 875 -17.48 13.04 -21.98
N LEU A 876 -16.69 13.88 -21.31
CA LEU A 876 -17.01 15.26 -20.96
C LEU A 876 -15.97 16.20 -21.56
N PRO A 877 -15.98 16.44 -22.88
CA PRO A 877 -14.92 17.16 -23.61
C PRO A 877 -14.77 18.62 -23.21
N ASN A 878 -15.83 19.24 -22.67
CA ASN A 878 -15.86 20.68 -22.40
C ASN A 878 -15.35 21.06 -21.01
N LEU A 879 -15.26 20.10 -20.08
CA LEU A 879 -14.76 20.38 -18.74
C LEU A 879 -13.28 20.74 -18.80
N ILE A 880 -12.92 21.87 -18.21
CA ILE A 880 -11.56 22.41 -18.23
C ILE A 880 -10.78 21.92 -17.01
N HIS A 881 -9.49 21.64 -17.19
CA HIS A 881 -8.69 21.00 -16.15
C HIS A 881 -8.34 21.93 -15.00
N ASN A 882 -8.28 23.24 -15.23
CA ASN A 882 -7.93 24.25 -14.23
C ASN A 882 -9.07 24.63 -13.27
N GLU A 883 -10.20 23.91 -13.33
CA GLU A 883 -11.34 24.10 -12.43
C GLU A 883 -11.54 22.89 -11.52
N GLY A 884 -12.12 23.13 -10.34
CA GLY A 884 -12.53 22.07 -9.43
C GLY A 884 -13.94 21.58 -9.74
N TYR A 885 -14.24 20.34 -9.40
CA TYR A 885 -15.56 19.74 -9.63
C TYR A 885 -16.03 18.87 -8.46
N VAL A 886 -17.35 18.84 -8.27
CA VAL A 886 -18.02 17.83 -7.44
C VAL A 886 -18.83 16.90 -8.35
N VAL A 887 -18.61 15.60 -8.20
CA VAL A 887 -19.33 14.54 -8.91
C VAL A 887 -20.33 13.90 -7.95
N PHE A 888 -21.59 13.82 -8.36
CA PHE A 888 -22.64 13.07 -7.68
C PHE A 888 -23.01 11.82 -8.48
N ALA A 889 -23.01 10.66 -7.83
CA ALA A 889 -23.45 9.40 -8.41
C ALA A 889 -24.50 8.75 -7.52
N GLN A 890 -25.72 8.59 -8.01
CA GLN A 890 -26.79 7.91 -7.28
C GLN A 890 -26.80 6.43 -7.65
N SER A 891 -26.48 5.56 -6.70
CA SER A 891 -26.35 4.12 -6.96
C SER A 891 -26.89 3.23 -5.84
N LYS A 892 -27.12 1.96 -6.16
CA LYS A 892 -27.52 0.89 -5.23
C LYS A 892 -26.84 -0.42 -5.61
N THR A 893 -26.32 -1.14 -4.63
CA THR A 893 -25.71 -2.48 -4.78
C THR A 893 -26.65 -3.57 -4.27
N THR A 894 -27.20 -4.37 -5.18
CA THR A 894 -28.08 -5.48 -4.79
C THR A 894 -27.26 -6.71 -4.38
N LYS A 895 -26.20 -7.05 -5.12
CA LYS A 895 -25.31 -8.20 -4.89
C LYS A 895 -23.85 -7.88 -5.21
N GLY A 896 -22.92 -8.55 -4.53
CA GLY A 896 -21.49 -8.37 -4.75
C GLY A 896 -20.96 -7.06 -4.18
N ARG A 897 -19.94 -6.50 -4.84
CA ARG A 897 -19.31 -5.22 -4.48
C ARG A 897 -19.96 -4.04 -5.20
N GLY A 898 -19.74 -2.83 -4.69
CA GLY A 898 -20.11 -1.60 -5.39
C GLY A 898 -19.31 -1.38 -6.68
N LEU A 899 -19.74 -0.40 -7.48
CA LEU A 899 -19.09 -0.04 -8.73
C LEU A 899 -17.67 0.48 -8.48
N HIS A 900 -16.73 0.09 -9.34
CA HIS A 900 -15.44 0.77 -9.45
C HIS A 900 -15.68 2.09 -10.19
N PHE A 901 -15.24 3.22 -9.63
CA PHE A 901 -15.42 4.55 -10.20
C PHE A 901 -14.09 5.27 -10.31
N TRP A 902 -13.78 5.76 -11.49
CA TRP A 902 -12.56 6.52 -11.73
C TRP A 902 -12.79 7.62 -12.77
N ILE A 903 -11.99 8.67 -12.70
CA ILE A 903 -12.01 9.80 -13.63
C ILE A 903 -10.71 9.76 -14.40
N LEU A 904 -10.78 9.76 -15.73
CA LEU A 904 -9.63 9.89 -16.61
C LEU A 904 -9.49 11.35 -17.04
N ASN A 905 -8.31 11.92 -16.85
CA ASN A 905 -7.90 13.13 -17.56
C ASN A 905 -7.55 12.71 -19.01
N GLU A 906 -8.31 13.19 -19.99
CA GLU A 906 -8.17 12.71 -21.37
C GLU A 906 -6.97 13.32 -22.10
N ASP A 907 -6.42 14.42 -21.61
CA ASP A 907 -5.19 14.99 -22.16
C ASP A 907 -3.99 14.19 -21.69
N GLU A 908 -3.77 14.05 -20.38
CA GLU A 908 -2.56 13.47 -19.80
C GLU A 908 -2.65 11.95 -19.58
N LYS A 909 -3.83 11.37 -19.78
CA LYS A 909 -4.12 9.94 -19.59
C LYS A 909 -3.82 9.43 -18.17
N ILE A 910 -3.95 10.31 -17.18
CA ILE A 910 -3.83 10.00 -15.75
C ILE A 910 -5.22 9.82 -15.13
N ALA A 911 -5.31 9.04 -14.05
CA ALA A 911 -6.54 8.90 -13.26
C ALA A 911 -6.44 9.70 -11.95
N PRO A 912 -6.80 11.01 -11.92
CA PRO A 912 -6.72 11.83 -10.71
C PRO A 912 -7.64 11.33 -9.58
N LEU A 913 -8.69 10.58 -9.93
CA LEU A 913 -9.57 9.91 -8.99
C LEU A 913 -9.79 8.47 -9.46
N ASP A 914 -9.58 7.53 -8.56
CA ASP A 914 -9.80 6.09 -8.78
C ASP A 914 -10.20 5.51 -7.43
N THR A 915 -11.41 4.95 -7.29
CA THR A 915 -11.94 4.41 -6.03
C THR A 915 -13.12 3.46 -6.24
N TYR A 916 -13.57 2.78 -5.18
CA TYR A 916 -14.83 2.03 -5.20
C TYR A 916 -15.96 2.87 -4.58
N ILE A 917 -17.12 2.85 -5.24
CA ILE A 917 -18.37 3.34 -4.65
C ILE A 917 -18.78 2.37 -3.53
N ALA A 918 -18.99 2.90 -2.32
CA ALA A 918 -19.43 2.10 -1.19
C ALA A 918 -20.77 1.42 -1.48
N GLY A 919 -20.83 0.09 -1.34
CA GLY A 919 -22.04 -0.65 -1.68
C GLY A 919 -23.17 -0.44 -0.68
N ALA A 920 -24.31 0.06 -1.14
CA ALA A 920 -25.50 0.33 -0.32
C ALA A 920 -26.73 -0.48 -0.79
N LYS A 921 -27.54 -1.00 0.15
CA LYS A 921 -28.76 -1.76 -0.18
C LYS A 921 -29.93 -0.89 -0.64
N THR A 922 -29.87 0.41 -0.37
CA THR A 922 -30.80 1.44 -0.84
C THR A 922 -30.07 2.41 -1.77
N PHE A 923 -30.82 3.21 -2.54
CA PHE A 923 -30.20 4.27 -3.33
C PHE A 923 -29.53 5.28 -2.41
N GLN A 924 -28.26 5.57 -2.67
CA GLN A 924 -27.49 6.61 -1.98
C GLN A 924 -26.86 7.55 -3.00
N ASN A 925 -26.78 8.83 -2.66
CA ASN A 925 -26.03 9.82 -3.43
C ASN A 925 -24.60 9.83 -2.91
N HIS A 926 -23.70 9.27 -3.70
CA HIS A 926 -22.26 9.32 -3.45
C HIS A 926 -21.69 10.60 -4.05
N ASN A 927 -20.70 11.20 -3.39
CA ASN A 927 -20.06 12.42 -3.84
C ASN A 927 -18.54 12.28 -3.87
N PHE A 928 -17.93 12.89 -4.88
CA PHE A 928 -16.48 12.91 -5.07
C PHE A 928 -16.03 14.30 -5.50
N VAL A 929 -14.90 14.76 -4.97
CA VAL A 929 -14.27 16.02 -5.33
C VAL A 929 -13.07 15.77 -6.22
N LEU A 930 -13.02 16.47 -7.34
CA LEU A 930 -11.87 16.58 -8.21
C LEU A 930 -11.27 17.97 -8.02
N ALA A 931 -10.00 18.02 -7.61
CA ALA A 931 -9.25 19.27 -7.49
C ALA A 931 -8.82 19.79 -8.88
N PRO A 932 -8.57 21.11 -9.03
CA PRO A 932 -7.98 21.67 -10.23
C PRO A 932 -6.65 20.99 -10.60
N MET A 933 -6.46 20.74 -11.88
CA MET A 933 -5.28 20.12 -12.51
C MET A 933 -4.59 21.16 -13.41
N GLU A 934 -4.10 20.77 -14.58
CA GLU A 934 -3.30 21.63 -15.45
C GLU A 934 -4.07 22.87 -15.97
N PRO A 935 -3.38 24.02 -16.18
CA PRO A 935 -4.03 25.27 -16.58
C PRO A 935 -4.76 25.26 -17.93
N ASN A 936 -4.26 24.49 -18.91
CA ASN A 936 -4.67 24.60 -20.31
C ASN A 936 -5.36 23.35 -20.87
N GLY A 937 -5.56 22.32 -20.04
CA GLY A 937 -6.14 21.07 -20.48
C GLY A 937 -7.67 21.07 -20.43
N LYS A 938 -8.29 20.18 -21.20
CA LYS A 938 -9.74 19.96 -21.26
C LYS A 938 -10.08 18.51 -21.51
N GLY A 939 -11.23 18.08 -21.01
CA GLY A 939 -11.78 16.77 -21.27
C GLY A 939 -11.53 15.78 -20.13
N TYR A 940 -12.61 15.40 -19.47
CA TYR A 940 -12.60 14.27 -18.53
C TYR A 940 -13.47 13.13 -19.08
N SER A 941 -13.18 11.90 -18.68
CA SER A 941 -14.17 10.82 -18.77
C SER A 941 -14.42 10.16 -17.43
N LEU A 942 -15.69 9.94 -17.11
CA LEU A 942 -16.16 9.29 -15.89
C LEU A 942 -16.39 7.81 -16.20
N HIS A 943 -15.64 6.92 -15.56
CA HIS A 943 -15.71 5.47 -15.80
C HIS A 943 -16.36 4.73 -14.65
N PHE A 944 -17.26 3.81 -14.96
CA PHE A 944 -17.91 2.93 -14.01
C PHE A 944 -17.76 1.48 -14.44
N GLU A 945 -17.26 0.63 -13.55
CA GLU A 945 -17.03 -0.78 -13.83
C GLU A 945 -17.74 -1.68 -12.83
N ASN A 946 -18.56 -2.58 -13.37
CA ASN A 946 -19.25 -3.61 -12.62
C ASN A 946 -18.43 -4.91 -12.68
N ILE A 947 -17.42 -5.01 -11.82
CA ILE A 947 -16.40 -6.07 -11.86
C ILE A 947 -16.86 -7.32 -11.08
N SER A 948 -16.97 -8.46 -11.76
CA SER A 948 -17.19 -9.78 -11.16
C SER A 948 -16.06 -10.77 -11.47
N ILE A 949 -15.66 -11.57 -10.47
CA ILE A 949 -14.59 -12.57 -10.58
C ILE A 949 -15.13 -13.95 -10.20
N GLY A 950 -14.85 -14.95 -11.02
CA GLY A 950 -15.27 -16.33 -10.77
C GLY A 950 -16.79 -16.48 -10.81
N LYS A 951 -17.36 -17.37 -9.99
CA LYS A 951 -18.79 -17.70 -10.05
C LYS A 951 -19.70 -16.66 -9.38
N ASP A 952 -19.14 -15.67 -8.69
CA ASP A 952 -19.91 -14.71 -7.91
C ASP A 952 -20.64 -13.70 -8.80
N LEU A 953 -21.90 -13.40 -8.45
CA LEU A 953 -22.69 -12.40 -9.17
C LEU A 953 -22.45 -11.01 -8.55
N THR A 954 -22.16 -10.02 -9.40
CA THR A 954 -22.14 -8.61 -8.99
C THR A 954 -23.23 -7.85 -9.73
N GLU A 955 -24.09 -7.17 -8.97
CA GLU A 955 -25.23 -6.45 -9.50
C GLU A 955 -25.36 -5.08 -8.81
N ASN A 956 -25.27 -4.04 -9.65
CA ASN A 956 -25.35 -2.65 -9.25
C ASN A 956 -26.36 -1.93 -10.13
N ILE A 957 -27.04 -0.93 -9.56
CA ILE A 957 -28.00 -0.09 -10.25
C ILE A 957 -27.54 1.35 -10.09
N ILE A 958 -27.44 2.08 -11.20
CA ILE A 958 -27.16 3.52 -11.22
C ILE A 958 -28.38 4.26 -11.74
N LYS A 959 -28.71 5.40 -11.10
CA LYS A 959 -29.92 6.17 -11.42
C LYS A 959 -29.62 7.59 -11.89
N ARG A 960 -28.49 8.17 -11.49
CA ARG A 960 -28.10 9.53 -11.89
C ARG A 960 -26.59 9.73 -11.75
N VAL A 961 -26.02 10.49 -12.68
CA VAL A 961 -24.65 11.01 -12.60
C VAL A 961 -24.70 12.51 -12.89
N ALA A 962 -24.08 13.31 -12.04
CA ALA A 962 -23.98 14.76 -12.22
C ALA A 962 -22.60 15.29 -11.84
N VAL A 963 -22.15 16.35 -12.50
CA VAL A 963 -20.92 17.07 -12.26
C VAL A 963 -21.23 18.55 -12.21
N PHE A 964 -20.78 19.24 -11.16
CA PHE A 964 -20.91 20.68 -11.02
C PHE A 964 -19.56 21.30 -10.67
N ASN A 965 -19.30 22.51 -11.19
CA ASN A 965 -18.13 23.30 -10.81
C ASN A 965 -18.10 23.52 -9.29
N LEU A 966 -16.92 23.37 -8.70
CA LEU A 966 -16.61 23.60 -7.30
C LEU A 966 -15.50 24.65 -7.22
N PRO A 967 -15.75 25.82 -6.61
CA PRO A 967 -14.74 26.85 -6.35
C PRO A 967 -13.65 26.40 -5.36
N TYR A 968 -12.78 25.48 -5.79
CA TYR A 968 -11.92 24.68 -4.91
C TYR A 968 -10.95 25.55 -4.10
N ASP A 969 -10.20 26.41 -4.79
CA ASP A 969 -9.20 27.28 -4.14
C ASP A 969 -9.85 28.23 -3.13
N PHE A 970 -10.96 28.89 -3.51
CA PHE A 970 -11.75 29.74 -2.62
C PHE A 970 -12.13 29.02 -1.32
N VAL A 971 -12.63 27.78 -1.45
CA VAL A 971 -13.08 26.99 -0.29
C VAL A 971 -11.91 26.58 0.60
N THR A 972 -10.82 26.10 0.00
CA THR A 972 -9.66 25.59 0.76
C THR A 972 -8.85 26.70 1.45
N GLU A 973 -8.97 27.95 1.00
CA GLU A 973 -8.30 29.12 1.57
C GLU A 973 -9.09 29.84 2.69
N ILE A 974 -10.35 29.48 2.93
CA ILE A 974 -11.11 30.02 4.08
C ILE A 974 -10.39 29.65 5.38
N GLN A 975 -10.07 30.66 6.19
CA GLN A 975 -9.22 30.52 7.36
C GLN A 975 -9.93 30.97 8.63
N ILE A 976 -9.68 30.26 9.73
CA ILE A 976 -10.06 30.67 11.09
C ILE A 976 -8.80 31.02 11.87
N ASN A 977 -8.80 32.18 12.54
CA ASN A 977 -7.70 32.67 13.35
C ASN A 977 -8.15 33.15 14.74
N ASP A 978 -7.31 32.89 15.75
CA ASP A 978 -7.60 33.24 17.15
C ASP A 978 -7.10 34.63 17.58
N LYS A 979 -6.24 35.24 16.76
CA LYS A 979 -5.60 36.54 17.02
C LYS A 979 -5.96 37.53 15.91
N LEU A 980 -6.04 38.82 16.24
CA LEU A 980 -6.01 39.88 15.23
C LEU A 980 -4.57 39.99 14.68
N GLY A 981 -4.38 39.64 13.41
CA GLY A 981 -3.08 39.69 12.72
C GLY A 981 -2.77 38.39 11.98
N SER A 982 -2.00 38.48 10.90
CA SER A 982 -1.53 37.30 10.17
C SER A 982 -0.43 36.59 10.98
N PRO A 983 -0.48 35.26 11.15
CA PRO A 983 0.57 34.53 11.83
C PRO A 983 1.92 34.70 11.12
N SER A 984 2.99 34.93 11.89
CA SER A 984 4.35 35.04 11.34
C SER A 984 4.79 33.70 10.75
N LYS A 985 5.52 33.73 9.63
CA LYS A 985 6.16 32.54 9.07
C LYS A 985 7.17 31.97 10.06
N SER A 986 7.26 30.64 10.13
CA SER A 986 8.29 29.97 10.92
C SER A 986 9.67 30.25 10.35
N GLU A 987 10.70 30.25 11.20
CA GLU A 987 12.09 30.42 10.77
C GLU A 987 12.95 29.26 11.27
N GLN A 988 13.92 28.84 10.45
CA GLN A 988 14.93 27.90 10.92
C GLN A 988 15.86 28.60 11.91
N SER A 989 16.08 27.95 13.06
CA SER A 989 16.95 28.47 14.11
C SER A 989 18.43 28.41 13.71
N SER A 990 19.20 29.44 14.04
CA SER A 990 20.66 29.49 13.87
C SER A 990 21.44 28.83 15.02
N ILE A 991 20.81 27.93 15.79
CA ILE A 991 21.46 27.20 16.89
C ILE A 991 22.63 26.38 16.34
N GLN A 992 23.78 26.48 16.99
CA GLN A 992 24.93 25.63 16.70
C GLN A 992 24.80 24.33 17.48
N PHE A 993 24.74 23.21 16.76
CA PHE A 993 24.63 21.87 17.34
C PHE A 993 25.40 20.86 16.50
N SER A 994 25.67 19.69 17.09
CA SER A 994 26.21 18.52 16.39
C SER A 994 25.38 17.29 16.69
N THR A 995 25.10 16.49 15.67
CA THR A 995 24.30 15.26 15.81
C THR A 995 25.16 14.02 15.55
N ASN A 996 25.17 13.09 16.50
CA ASN A 996 25.66 11.72 16.30
C ASN A 996 24.47 10.78 16.11
N HIS A 997 24.49 9.99 15.03
CA HIS A 997 23.44 9.06 14.65
C HIS A 997 24.09 7.70 14.34
N PRO A 998 24.28 6.84 15.36
CA PRO A 998 25.01 5.59 15.21
C PRO A 998 24.19 4.49 14.53
N ASN A 999 22.87 4.53 14.64
CA ASN A 999 21.93 3.62 13.98
C ASN A 999 20.56 4.28 13.85
N GLU A 1000 19.69 3.65 13.06
CA GLU A 1000 18.36 4.10 12.62
C GLU A 1000 17.40 4.46 13.77
N SER A 1001 17.70 4.07 15.02
CA SER A 1001 16.83 4.25 16.19
C SER A 1001 17.31 5.30 17.19
N LEU A 1002 18.49 5.90 16.99
CA LEU A 1002 19.15 6.73 18.01
C LEU A 1002 19.80 7.98 17.41
N TYR A 1003 19.52 9.13 18.01
CA TYR A 1003 20.15 10.41 17.71
C TYR A 1003 20.61 11.07 19.02
N ASN A 1004 21.89 11.44 19.06
CA ASN A 1004 22.48 12.20 20.16
C ASN A 1004 22.79 13.61 19.65
N ILE A 1005 22.20 14.63 20.26
CA ILE A 1005 22.31 16.02 19.85
C ILE A 1005 23.03 16.77 20.96
N ASP A 1006 24.20 17.31 20.64
CA ASP A 1006 24.95 18.19 21.53
C ASP A 1006 24.77 19.63 21.07
N ILE A 1007 24.26 20.47 21.97
CA ILE A 1007 23.97 21.88 21.70
C ILE A 1007 25.14 22.72 22.19
N HIS A 1008 25.65 23.62 21.34
CA HIS A 1008 26.84 24.44 21.63
C HIS A 1008 26.51 25.92 21.89
N SER A 1009 25.26 26.32 21.67
CA SER A 1009 24.77 27.69 21.85
C SER A 1009 23.51 27.74 22.70
N ALA A 1010 23.25 28.86 23.38
CA ALA A 1010 22.03 29.06 24.15
C ALA A 1010 20.77 28.87 23.27
N VAL A 1011 19.77 28.17 23.81
CA VAL A 1011 18.50 27.91 23.13
C VAL A 1011 17.47 28.95 23.56
N GLU A 1012 16.86 29.63 22.60
CA GLU A 1012 15.76 30.55 22.87
C GLU A 1012 14.50 29.80 23.33
N PRO A 1013 13.68 30.39 24.22
CA PRO A 1013 12.39 29.82 24.60
C PRO A 1013 11.50 29.55 23.37
N ASN A 1014 10.66 28.52 23.44
CA ASN A 1014 9.75 28.11 22.35
C ASN A 1014 10.45 27.68 21.05
N THR A 1015 11.69 27.22 21.13
CA THR A 1015 12.34 26.52 20.02
C THR A 1015 11.90 25.06 20.01
N THR A 1016 11.61 24.51 18.83
CA THR A 1016 11.29 23.10 18.64
C THR A 1016 12.46 22.39 17.96
N VAL A 1017 12.95 21.29 18.54
CA VAL A 1017 13.83 20.36 17.83
C VAL A 1017 12.98 19.41 17.00
N VAL A 1018 13.32 19.25 15.73
CA VAL A 1018 12.56 18.45 14.78
C VAL A 1018 13.44 17.31 14.26
N LEU A 1019 12.87 16.11 14.24
CA LEU A 1019 13.39 14.92 13.59
C LEU A 1019 12.58 14.66 12.32
N SER A 1020 13.25 14.78 11.17
CA SER A 1020 12.76 14.49 9.84
C SER A 1020 12.63 12.97 9.60
N GLN A 1021 11.70 12.36 10.33
CA GLN A 1021 11.26 10.97 10.22
C GLN A 1021 9.74 10.94 10.44
N SER A 1022 9.02 9.99 9.84
CA SER A 1022 7.57 9.87 10.02
C SER A 1022 7.18 9.86 11.50
N TYR A 1023 6.13 10.58 11.81
CA TYR A 1023 5.62 10.74 13.16
C TYR A 1023 5.20 9.40 13.74
N ASP A 1024 5.81 9.03 14.87
CA ASP A 1024 5.46 7.82 15.58
C ASP A 1024 5.62 8.04 17.08
N VAL A 1025 4.58 7.69 17.85
CA VAL A 1025 4.56 7.88 19.31
C VAL A 1025 5.64 7.10 20.05
N GLY A 1026 6.29 6.13 19.40
CA GLY A 1026 7.45 5.39 19.88
C GLY A 1026 8.75 6.20 19.93
N TRP A 1027 8.85 7.31 19.18
CA TRP A 1027 9.96 8.25 19.30
C TRP A 1027 9.85 9.05 20.61
N LYS A 1028 10.96 9.12 21.36
CA LYS A 1028 11.05 9.89 22.60
C LYS A 1028 12.34 10.69 22.65
N ALA A 1029 12.24 11.91 23.15
CA ALA A 1029 13.41 12.76 23.41
C ALA A 1029 13.58 12.99 24.91
N TYR A 1030 14.84 12.95 25.36
CA TYR A 1030 15.23 13.15 26.75
C TYR A 1030 16.38 14.16 26.83
N THR A 1031 16.29 15.08 27.78
CA THR A 1031 17.42 15.93 28.16
C THR A 1031 18.24 15.20 29.21
N ILE A 1032 19.56 15.14 29.01
CA ILE A 1032 20.48 14.47 29.92
C ILE A 1032 21.51 15.47 30.46
N GLN A 1033 21.88 15.28 31.73
CA GLN A 1033 23.00 16.00 32.34
C GLN A 1033 24.28 15.18 32.19
N ASN A 1034 25.35 15.83 31.75
CA ASN A 1034 26.67 15.20 31.66
C ASN A 1034 27.24 14.95 33.07
N SER A 1035 27.80 13.76 33.29
CA SER A 1035 28.46 13.33 34.52
C SER A 1035 29.96 13.14 34.31
N GLU A 1036 30.77 13.35 35.36
CA GLU A 1036 32.21 13.09 35.30
C GLU A 1036 32.55 11.58 35.14
N LEU A 1037 31.63 10.68 35.50
CA LEU A 1037 31.80 9.22 35.40
C LEU A 1037 31.42 8.70 34.00
N ARG A 1038 32.40 8.19 33.24
CA ARG A 1038 32.20 7.63 31.88
C ARG A 1038 31.09 6.57 31.80
N ILE A 1039 31.00 5.68 32.79
CA ILE A 1039 29.97 4.63 32.85
C ILE A 1039 28.58 5.25 33.02
N LYS A 1040 28.46 6.31 33.83
CA LYS A 1040 27.19 7.01 34.05
C LYS A 1040 26.75 7.75 32.78
N ASN A 1041 27.66 8.38 32.04
CA ASN A 1041 27.33 8.97 30.74
C ASN A 1041 26.90 7.93 29.70
N TRP A 1042 27.57 6.78 29.68
CA TRP A 1042 27.18 5.68 28.81
C TRP A 1042 25.78 5.16 29.14
N LEU A 1043 25.46 4.97 30.43
CA LEU A 1043 24.13 4.58 30.89
C LEU A 1043 23.07 5.65 30.59
N ASN A 1044 23.37 6.93 30.82
CA ASN A 1044 22.45 8.03 30.50
C ASN A 1044 22.11 8.09 29.01
N THR A 1045 23.07 7.76 28.13
CA THR A 1045 22.88 7.75 26.67
C THR A 1045 22.13 6.49 26.21
N LYS A 1046 22.43 5.33 26.81
CA LYS A 1046 21.87 4.03 26.40
C LYS A 1046 20.57 3.66 27.10
N LEU A 1047 20.20 4.33 28.18
CA LEU A 1047 18.95 4.13 28.92
C LEU A 1047 18.37 5.50 29.36
N PRO A 1048 18.14 6.44 28.42
CA PRO A 1048 17.77 7.81 28.76
C PRO A 1048 16.41 7.90 29.47
N PHE A 1049 15.54 6.90 29.31
CA PHE A 1049 14.24 6.82 29.96
C PHE A 1049 14.30 6.60 31.49
N PHE A 1050 15.44 6.14 32.03
CA PHE A 1050 15.65 6.06 33.49
C PHE A 1050 16.31 7.29 34.09
N PHE A 1051 17.12 8.03 33.30
CA PHE A 1051 18.06 9.02 33.83
C PHE A 1051 17.89 10.43 33.25
N GLY A 1052 17.09 10.61 32.20
CA GLY A 1052 16.82 11.89 31.55
C GLY A 1052 15.42 12.44 31.83
N LYS A 1053 15.22 13.74 31.59
CA LYS A 1053 13.90 14.38 31.62
C LYS A 1053 13.28 14.33 30.23
N GLN A 1054 12.12 13.70 30.11
CA GLN A 1054 11.40 13.57 28.83
C GLN A 1054 10.87 14.93 28.35
N LEU A 1055 11.00 15.21 27.05
CA LEU A 1055 10.42 16.38 26.39
C LEU A 1055 9.01 16.08 25.85
N GLU A 1056 8.20 17.13 25.71
CA GLU A 1056 6.87 17.03 25.10
C GLU A 1056 6.99 16.75 23.60
N HIS A 1057 6.31 15.70 23.13
CA HIS A 1057 6.36 15.25 21.73
C HIS A 1057 5.17 15.84 20.96
N VAL A 1058 5.45 16.47 19.83
CA VAL A 1058 4.49 17.12 18.95
C VAL A 1058 4.65 16.64 17.51
N LYS A 1059 3.58 16.71 16.72
CA LYS A 1059 3.61 16.40 15.29
C LYS A 1059 3.91 17.67 14.51
N ILE A 1060 4.95 17.66 13.68
CA ILE A 1060 5.38 18.81 12.89
C ILE A 1060 5.03 18.59 11.42
N ASN A 1061 4.56 19.62 10.71
CA ASN A 1061 4.22 19.57 9.29
C ASN A 1061 3.24 18.44 8.92
N ASN A 1062 2.46 17.98 9.90
CA ASN A 1062 1.59 16.80 9.83
C ASN A 1062 2.28 15.49 9.43
N TRP A 1063 3.62 15.38 9.53
CA TRP A 1063 4.35 14.14 9.24
C TRP A 1063 5.62 13.93 10.06
N GLU A 1064 6.27 14.96 10.60
CA GLU A 1064 7.55 14.87 11.34
C GLU A 1064 7.35 14.73 12.85
N ASN A 1065 8.40 14.26 13.53
CA ASN A 1065 8.48 14.27 14.99
C ASN A 1065 9.12 15.57 15.47
N GLY A 1066 8.53 16.23 16.47
CA GLY A 1066 9.12 17.42 17.10
C GLY A 1066 9.04 17.39 18.62
N TRP A 1067 9.93 18.13 19.28
CA TRP A 1067 9.89 18.33 20.73
C TRP A 1067 10.11 19.78 21.09
N VAL A 1068 9.18 20.34 21.89
CA VAL A 1068 9.28 21.72 22.35
C VAL A 1068 10.31 21.80 23.48
N ILE A 1069 11.30 22.68 23.32
CA ILE A 1069 12.37 22.86 24.29
C ILE A 1069 11.93 23.90 25.32
N ASP A 1070 11.89 23.48 26.57
CA ASP A 1070 11.71 24.38 27.70
C ASP A 1070 13.06 25.02 28.10
N SER A 1071 12.97 26.21 28.71
CA SER A 1071 14.06 27.00 29.29
C SER A 1071 15.03 26.21 30.18
N SER A 1072 14.61 25.05 30.70
CA SER A 1072 15.42 24.12 31.49
C SER A 1072 16.61 23.49 30.75
N VAL A 1073 16.66 23.52 29.41
CA VAL A 1073 17.80 22.99 28.62
C VAL A 1073 19.06 23.88 28.69
N ASN A 1074 18.90 25.14 29.09
CA ASN A 1074 20.02 26.07 29.28
C ASN A 1074 20.76 25.89 30.63
N GLN A 1075 20.48 24.83 31.41
CA GLN A 1075 21.12 24.63 32.71
C GLN A 1075 22.56 24.11 32.59
N LYS A 1076 23.46 24.80 33.31
CA LYS A 1076 24.92 24.65 33.29
C LYS A 1076 25.39 23.23 33.61
N SER A 1077 26.23 22.65 32.76
CA SER A 1077 27.04 21.48 33.12
C SER A 1077 28.11 21.88 34.15
N PRO A 1078 28.33 21.11 35.23
CA PRO A 1078 29.48 21.31 36.10
C PRO A 1078 30.69 20.58 35.48
N ALA A 1079 31.66 21.32 34.95
CA ALA A 1079 32.96 20.74 34.63
C ALA A 1079 34.11 21.74 34.78
N ARG A 1080 35.22 21.21 35.31
CA ARG A 1080 36.51 21.85 35.60
C ARG A 1080 37.20 22.35 34.33
N ASN A 1081 37.48 23.64 34.31
CA ASN A 1081 38.52 24.39 33.58
C ASN A 1081 37.93 25.56 32.78
N ALA A 1082 38.35 26.77 33.15
CA ALA A 1082 37.76 28.05 32.78
C ALA A 1082 38.09 28.55 31.36
N SER A 1083 38.36 27.67 30.39
CA SER A 1083 38.78 28.08 29.04
C SER A 1083 37.88 27.62 27.88
N GLN A 1084 36.83 26.84 28.11
CA GLN A 1084 35.76 26.58 27.11
C GLN A 1084 34.40 26.60 27.83
N ARG A 1085 33.66 27.72 27.68
CA ARG A 1085 32.29 27.84 28.18
C ARG A 1085 31.33 27.24 27.14
N ASP A 1086 31.16 25.93 27.14
CA ASP A 1086 30.09 25.29 26.36
C ASP A 1086 28.78 25.42 27.12
N ALA A 1087 28.00 26.45 26.78
CA ALA A 1087 26.69 26.72 27.35
C ALA A 1087 25.60 25.92 26.62
N GLY A 1088 25.60 24.59 26.75
CA GLY A 1088 24.51 23.78 26.18
C GLY A 1088 24.37 22.39 26.80
N GLY A 1089 23.12 21.91 26.81
CA GLY A 1089 22.73 20.56 27.24
C GLY A 1089 22.71 19.57 26.08
N SER A 1090 22.64 18.27 26.39
CA SER A 1090 22.51 17.20 25.38
C SER A 1090 21.08 16.65 25.33
N ILE A 1091 20.58 16.41 24.12
CA ILE A 1091 19.27 15.79 23.85
C ILE A 1091 19.50 14.42 23.22
N ILE A 1092 18.89 13.38 23.78
CA ILE A 1092 18.88 12.03 23.21
C ILE A 1092 17.49 11.74 22.66
N ILE A 1093 17.38 11.49 21.36
CA ILE A 1093 16.16 11.02 20.71
C ILE A 1093 16.32 9.53 20.41
N ILE A 1094 15.37 8.71 20.85
CA ILE A 1094 15.41 7.27 20.71
C ILE A 1094 14.05 6.68 20.36
N TYR A 1095 14.05 5.68 19.47
CA TYR A 1095 12.87 4.88 19.17
C TYR A 1095 12.76 3.73 20.17
N LEU A 1096 11.88 3.87 21.18
CA LEU A 1096 11.77 2.90 22.27
C LEU A 1096 11.48 1.45 21.84
N PRO A 1097 10.64 1.17 20.83
CA PRO A 1097 10.37 -0.20 20.41
C PRO A 1097 11.62 -0.99 19.98
N GLN A 1098 12.70 -0.32 19.61
CA GLN A 1098 13.98 -0.95 19.27
C GLN A 1098 14.54 -1.84 20.41
N TYR A 1099 14.25 -1.53 21.68
CA TYR A 1099 14.71 -2.36 22.80
C TYR A 1099 14.10 -3.77 22.81
N LEU A 1100 12.95 -3.99 22.15
CA LEU A 1100 12.35 -5.33 22.03
C LEU A 1100 13.21 -6.27 21.19
N GLU A 1101 13.82 -5.75 20.13
CA GLU A 1101 14.76 -6.49 19.28
C GLU A 1101 16.03 -6.83 20.08
N TYR A 1102 16.62 -5.83 20.76
CA TYR A 1102 17.80 -6.04 21.60
C TYR A 1102 17.56 -7.08 22.71
N PHE A 1103 16.40 -7.01 23.37
CA PHE A 1103 16.00 -8.00 24.36
C PHE A 1103 15.90 -9.40 23.75
N GLY A 1104 15.31 -9.52 22.56
CA GLY A 1104 15.25 -10.79 21.83
C GLY A 1104 16.63 -11.34 21.44
N PHE A 1105 17.57 -10.50 21.01
CA PHE A 1105 18.96 -10.93 20.76
C PHE A 1105 19.65 -11.39 22.05
N ILE A 1106 19.45 -10.71 23.17
CA ILE A 1106 19.97 -11.13 24.48
C ILE A 1106 19.41 -12.50 24.87
N LEU A 1107 18.10 -12.73 24.69
CA LEU A 1107 17.49 -14.03 24.96
C LEU A 1107 18.06 -15.15 24.08
N LEU A 1108 18.28 -14.87 22.79
CA LEU A 1108 18.90 -15.82 21.87
C LEU A 1108 20.34 -16.17 22.32
N ALA A 1109 21.14 -15.16 22.68
CA ALA A 1109 22.53 -15.34 23.12
C ALA A 1109 22.61 -16.11 24.45
N VAL A 1110 21.90 -15.64 25.49
CA VAL A 1110 21.86 -16.29 26.81
C VAL A 1110 21.29 -17.69 26.72
N GLY A 1111 20.22 -17.88 25.95
CA GLY A 1111 19.62 -19.19 25.70
C GLY A 1111 20.58 -20.16 25.02
N THR A 1112 21.32 -19.69 24.01
CA THR A 1112 22.32 -20.50 23.31
C THR A 1112 23.47 -20.89 24.25
N CYS A 1113 24.00 -19.94 25.03
CA CYS A 1113 25.04 -20.22 26.03
C CYS A 1113 24.57 -21.25 27.07
N TYR A 1114 23.35 -21.08 27.62
CA TYR A 1114 22.79 -22.03 28.56
C TYR A 1114 22.66 -23.44 27.94
N LEU A 1115 22.20 -23.55 26.69
CA LEU A 1115 22.08 -24.84 26.01
C LEU A 1115 23.42 -25.52 25.75
N ILE A 1116 24.47 -24.76 25.45
CA ILE A 1116 25.81 -25.31 25.23
C ILE A 1116 26.42 -25.75 26.58
N PHE A 1117 26.49 -24.85 27.55
CA PHE A 1117 27.25 -25.02 28.79
C PHE A 1117 26.50 -25.69 29.94
N SER A 1118 25.17 -25.87 29.87
CA SER A 1118 24.43 -26.55 30.94
C SER A 1118 24.94 -27.99 31.14
N PRO A 1119 25.38 -28.36 32.37
CA PRO A 1119 25.97 -29.66 32.63
C PRO A 1119 24.96 -30.78 32.36
N LYS A 1120 25.45 -31.92 31.85
CA LYS A 1120 24.62 -33.13 31.78
C LYS A 1120 24.18 -33.45 33.21
N ARG A 1121 22.88 -33.34 33.50
CA ARG A 1121 22.32 -33.94 34.71
C ARG A 1121 22.56 -35.45 34.62
N ASN A 1122 23.65 -35.93 35.22
CA ASN A 1122 23.83 -37.33 35.53
C ASN A 1122 22.73 -37.67 36.55
N LYS A 1123 21.67 -38.32 36.09
CA LYS A 1123 20.79 -39.06 36.99
C LYS A 1123 21.54 -40.33 37.39
N SER A 1124 22.32 -40.25 38.46
CA SER A 1124 22.66 -41.41 39.29
C SER A 1124 21.84 -41.32 40.56
N SER A 1125 20.66 -41.94 40.56
CA SER A 1125 20.01 -42.49 41.74
C SER A 1125 18.69 -43.16 41.35
N ASN A 1126 18.76 -44.46 41.12
CA ASN A 1126 17.73 -45.43 41.51
C ASN A 1126 17.87 -45.65 43.04
N PRO A 1127 16.84 -46.14 43.75
CA PRO A 1127 16.23 -47.45 43.50
C PRO A 1127 15.02 -47.42 42.56
#